data_AF-A0A937N1F9-F1
#
_entry.id   AF-A0A937N1F9-F1
#
_cell.length_a   1.000
_cell.length_b   1.000
_cell.length_c   1.000
_cell.angle_alpha   90.00
_cell.angle_beta   90.00
_cell.angle_gamma   90.00
#
_symmetry.space_group_name_H-M   'P 1'
#
loop_
_entity.id
_entity.type
_entity.pdbx_description
1 polymer ?
#
loop_
_entity_poly.entity_id
_entity_poly.type
_entity_poly.pdbx_seq_one_letter_code
_entity_poly.pdbx_strand_id
1 'polypeptide(L)'
;MSTMATRANVLRLFGDAARGVIVAILCSISGADAQTVAPLKLTVPQEHPRIGITAADLDRVRGNLDKEPWAGLWKRILAKSEWVRRRQLDPQKAFGGVGGQRVRFTMTEGLECVAIHALVGKDAGAAKALSDFFEAWDPAPLERDIADTDFMSSGEFFEGLAVVLDWTWDLLSETARTKLRAIVERRARHNYDGFVGKKSWEGTIEANNHSMASMGALGLAAIALWHEDPDASLWAGLAHAKMKAYLASSFDSDGGCYEGTMYGPFGLFRILPFSDCCARFGGGDALAEGFLDRVLNQLTNELIPGRERMLPINDTNGDYLRWGGTLFLYAASHYHNPLARWMWIDVERRHAGHGGHTWPFALLWEDGRTERKPPNQLIAVTRGRGTLTVRTGWEKNDFLAAFECGRRVFGTHGQSDVGHFLIYAKGRCLAADTGYSNEAVEGSPHQSIGHNLVLVDGKGEVLTGNGQVTEGKLVQWEQRKTLVWAQADLTGAFAQKNYNPLAVAQRSFIVLTGPDPYVVVADAFVKDAKEHDYTWLLHGNADSNFDLARDRATHTSGEGALDIVPCLLDQGAIAFETKTFPSHDFGDHPMLRATFHGKRWLGLTVLAPRRSIEPGVDVLREIKGGELLATVTRGGTKDELTLTAGPSGGIAMLRVARTVKGKTVAEDLKVK
;
A
#
# COMPACT_ATOMS: atom_id res chain seq x y z
N MET A 1 -4.06 34.46 -35.34
CA MET A 1 -4.27 33.34 -36.29
C MET A 1 -3.01 32.49 -36.31
N SER A 2 -3.00 31.40 -35.55
CA SER A 2 -2.16 30.21 -35.77
C SER A 2 -2.42 29.22 -34.63
N THR A 3 -3.50 28.45 -34.78
CA THR A 3 -3.76 27.22 -34.02
C THR A 3 -3.93 26.10 -35.03
N MET A 4 -3.49 24.89 -34.64
CA MET A 4 -3.54 23.58 -35.33
C MET A 4 -2.19 23.07 -35.85
N ALA A 5 -1.42 22.44 -34.96
CA ALA A 5 -0.51 21.36 -35.32
C ALA A 5 -0.08 20.54 -34.09
N THR A 6 -0.97 19.75 -33.50
CA THR A 6 -0.58 18.66 -32.56
C THR A 6 -1.67 17.59 -32.49
N ARG A 7 -1.71 16.70 -33.48
CA ARG A 7 -2.43 15.41 -33.37
C ARG A 7 -1.87 14.28 -34.24
N ALA A 8 -0.69 14.42 -34.86
CA ALA A 8 -0.24 13.49 -35.91
C ALA A 8 1.13 12.80 -35.71
N ASN A 9 1.83 12.94 -34.57
CA ASN A 9 3.21 12.42 -34.46
C ASN A 9 3.45 11.32 -33.40
N VAL A 10 2.42 10.71 -32.80
CA VAL A 10 2.61 9.59 -31.86
C VAL A 10 2.40 8.21 -32.52
N LEU A 11 1.92 8.16 -33.77
CA LEU A 11 1.54 6.91 -34.45
C LEU A 11 2.59 6.31 -35.41
N ARG A 12 3.86 6.74 -35.36
CA ARG A 12 4.91 6.25 -36.27
C ARG A 12 6.02 5.39 -35.64
N LEU A 13 5.85 4.90 -34.41
CA LEU A 13 6.87 4.09 -33.72
C LEU A 13 6.58 2.58 -33.62
N PHE A 14 5.58 2.05 -34.33
CA PHE A 14 5.26 0.62 -34.28
C PHE A 14 5.19 0.00 -35.67
N GLY A 15 6.07 -0.98 -35.93
CA GLY A 15 6.06 -1.78 -37.16
C GLY A 15 4.96 -2.84 -37.16
N ASP A 16 4.44 -3.14 -38.35
CA ASP A 16 3.19 -3.87 -38.62
C ASP A 16 3.18 -5.39 -38.30
N ALA A 17 4.12 -5.91 -37.50
CA ALA A 17 4.10 -7.31 -37.05
C ALA A 17 3.61 -7.50 -35.60
N ALA A 18 3.29 -6.43 -34.86
CA ALA A 18 2.86 -6.47 -33.46
C ALA A 18 1.38 -6.11 -33.24
N ARG A 19 0.53 -6.29 -34.26
CA ARG A 19 -0.93 -6.02 -34.17
C ARG A 19 -1.79 -7.27 -33.94
N GLY A 20 -1.21 -8.47 -33.94
CA GLY A 20 -1.98 -9.73 -33.97
C GLY A 20 -1.95 -10.61 -32.71
N VAL A 21 -1.11 -10.34 -31.70
CA VAL A 21 -0.86 -11.33 -30.61
C VAL A 21 -1.04 -10.78 -29.18
N ILE A 22 -1.29 -9.47 -28.98
CA ILE A 22 -1.54 -8.88 -27.65
C ILE A 22 -3.04 -8.87 -27.25
N VAL A 23 -3.92 -9.48 -28.07
CA VAL A 23 -5.37 -9.57 -27.78
C VAL A 23 -5.76 -10.88 -27.10
N ALA A 24 -4.84 -11.83 -26.90
CA ALA A 24 -5.20 -13.20 -26.52
C ALA A 24 -4.47 -13.76 -25.29
N ILE A 25 -4.30 -12.98 -24.20
CA ILE A 25 -4.29 -13.50 -22.81
C ILE A 25 -4.89 -12.41 -21.89
N LEU A 26 -6.11 -11.97 -22.21
CA LEU A 26 -7.03 -11.42 -21.22
C LEU A 26 -7.87 -12.60 -20.75
N CYS A 27 -7.49 -13.19 -19.62
CA CYS A 27 -8.30 -14.22 -18.97
C CYS A 27 -9.64 -13.60 -18.53
N SER A 28 -10.63 -13.71 -19.42
CA SER A 28 -11.99 -14.16 -19.16
C SER A 28 -12.47 -14.11 -17.70
N ILE A 29 -12.72 -12.90 -17.22
CA ILE A 29 -14.02 -12.60 -16.62
C ILE A 29 -14.74 -11.81 -17.70
N SER A 30 -15.96 -12.23 -18.06
CA SER A 30 -16.83 -11.47 -18.96
C SER A 30 -17.01 -10.06 -18.39
N GLY A 31 -16.18 -9.12 -18.85
CA GLY A 31 -16.40 -7.70 -18.64
C GLY A 31 -17.75 -7.39 -19.27
N ALA A 32 -18.71 -6.97 -18.46
CA ALA A 32 -19.99 -6.53 -18.97
C ALA A 32 -19.75 -5.46 -20.05
N ASP A 33 -20.33 -5.65 -21.23
CA ASP A 33 -20.39 -4.60 -22.23
C ASP A 33 -21.06 -3.38 -21.59
N ALA A 34 -20.32 -2.28 -21.52
CA ALA A 34 -20.66 -1.05 -20.83
C ALA A 34 -21.84 -0.27 -21.45
N GLN A 35 -22.64 -0.89 -22.33
CA GLN A 35 -23.88 -0.31 -22.85
C GLN A 35 -25.11 -0.57 -21.96
N THR A 36 -25.01 -1.35 -20.88
CA THR A 36 -26.12 -1.52 -19.93
C THR A 36 -25.65 -1.72 -18.49
N VAL A 37 -25.08 -0.68 -17.86
CA VAL A 37 -25.03 -0.68 -16.39
C VAL A 37 -26.45 -0.49 -15.89
N ALA A 38 -27.06 -1.56 -15.37
CA ALA A 38 -28.40 -1.49 -14.84
C ALA A 38 -28.45 -0.49 -13.66
N PRO A 39 -29.53 0.30 -13.52
CA PRO A 39 -29.69 1.20 -12.39
C PRO A 39 -29.69 0.40 -11.09
N LEU A 40 -29.01 0.93 -10.07
CA LEU A 40 -28.99 0.30 -8.76
C LEU A 40 -30.34 0.52 -8.07
N LYS A 41 -30.89 -0.53 -7.48
CA LYS A 41 -32.10 -0.44 -6.66
C LYS A 41 -31.70 -0.24 -5.22
N LEU A 42 -31.95 0.95 -4.68
CA LEU A 42 -31.74 1.29 -3.27
C LEU A 42 -33.03 1.86 -2.66
N THR A 43 -33.20 1.69 -1.35
CA THR A 43 -34.27 2.31 -0.55
C THR A 43 -33.74 3.55 0.16
N VAL A 44 -33.36 4.57 -0.62
CA VAL A 44 -32.82 5.84 -0.08
C VAL A 44 -33.96 6.70 0.49
N PRO A 45 -33.87 7.21 1.73
CA PRO A 45 -34.87 8.10 2.31
C PRO A 45 -35.11 9.36 1.49
N GLN A 46 -36.34 9.91 1.54
CA GLN A 46 -36.67 11.19 0.91
C GLN A 46 -35.97 12.35 1.61
N GLU A 47 -35.89 12.30 2.94
CA GLU A 47 -35.32 13.35 3.77
C GLU A 47 -33.79 13.33 3.76
N HIS A 48 -33.19 14.49 3.96
CA HIS A 48 -31.75 14.67 4.21
C HIS A 48 -31.48 14.77 5.73
N PRO A 49 -30.28 14.42 6.22
CA PRO A 49 -29.16 13.81 5.49
C PRO A 49 -29.38 12.31 5.19
N ARG A 50 -28.64 11.80 4.21
CA ARG A 50 -28.64 10.39 3.76
C ARG A 50 -27.25 9.75 3.90
N ILE A 51 -26.18 10.53 3.75
CA ILE A 51 -24.79 10.05 3.71
C ILE A 51 -24.21 9.90 5.12
N GLY A 52 -23.75 8.70 5.45
CA GLY A 52 -23.14 8.35 6.75
C GLY A 52 -24.10 8.32 7.95
N ILE A 53 -25.21 9.09 7.89
CA ILE A 53 -26.22 9.19 8.93
C ILE A 53 -27.59 9.55 8.32
N THR A 54 -28.71 9.22 8.99
CA THR A 54 -30.04 9.73 8.63
C THR A 54 -30.50 10.83 9.59
N ALA A 55 -31.54 11.59 9.22
CA ALA A 55 -32.20 12.53 10.13
C ALA A 55 -32.63 11.88 11.46
N ALA A 56 -33.11 10.63 11.42
CA ALA A 56 -33.54 9.88 12.61
C ALA A 56 -32.38 9.54 13.57
N ASP A 57 -31.15 9.48 13.08
CA ASP A 57 -29.97 9.13 13.86
C ASP A 57 -29.30 10.35 14.53
N LEU A 58 -29.66 11.58 14.15
CA LEU A 58 -28.96 12.80 14.57
C LEU A 58 -29.00 13.03 16.08
N ASP A 59 -30.13 12.75 16.73
CA ASP A 59 -30.28 12.98 18.16
C ASP A 59 -29.40 12.03 19.00
N ARG A 60 -29.15 10.82 18.49
CA ARG A 60 -28.18 9.89 19.09
C ARG A 60 -26.77 10.50 19.09
N VAL A 61 -26.32 11.06 17.97
CA VAL A 61 -24.98 11.65 17.88
C VAL A 61 -24.88 12.90 18.75
N ARG A 62 -25.88 13.77 18.70
CA ARG A 62 -25.95 14.99 19.52
C ARG A 62 -25.87 14.70 21.01
N GLY A 63 -26.58 13.66 21.48
CA GLY A 63 -26.60 13.25 22.88
C GLY A 63 -25.28 12.65 23.41
N ASN A 64 -24.25 12.53 22.57
CA ASN A 64 -22.94 11.99 22.95
C ASN A 64 -21.79 12.99 22.78
N LEU A 65 -22.02 14.20 22.25
CA LEU A 65 -20.93 15.15 21.92
C LEU A 65 -20.08 15.57 23.13
N ASP A 66 -20.58 15.39 24.35
CA ASP A 66 -19.92 15.68 25.62
C ASP A 66 -19.26 14.44 26.26
N LYS A 67 -19.35 13.28 25.62
CA LYS A 67 -18.82 11.99 26.13
C LYS A 67 -17.64 11.53 25.28
N GLU A 68 -16.61 10.99 25.91
CA GLU A 68 -15.55 10.30 25.19
C GLU A 68 -16.10 8.98 24.59
N PRO A 69 -15.69 8.60 23.37
CA PRO A 69 -14.68 9.26 22.53
C PRO A 69 -15.17 10.41 21.61
N TRP A 70 -16.49 10.69 21.55
CA TRP A 70 -17.05 11.73 20.68
C TRP A 70 -16.58 13.14 21.03
N ALA A 71 -16.43 13.47 22.31
CA ALA A 71 -16.01 14.80 22.76
C ALA A 71 -14.66 15.23 22.16
N GLY A 72 -13.68 14.33 22.12
CA GLY A 72 -12.40 14.57 21.46
C GLY A 72 -12.51 14.80 19.96
N LEU A 73 -13.38 14.04 19.27
CA LEU A 73 -13.64 14.20 17.82
C LEU A 73 -14.34 15.53 17.55
N TRP A 74 -15.37 15.85 18.33
CA TRP A 74 -16.16 17.06 18.21
C TRP A 74 -15.30 18.32 18.39
N LYS A 75 -14.42 18.33 19.39
CA LYS A 75 -13.47 19.43 19.61
C LYS A 75 -12.60 19.70 18.39
N ARG A 76 -12.11 18.66 17.71
CA ARG A 76 -11.28 18.80 16.49
C ARG A 76 -12.09 19.38 15.34
N ILE A 77 -13.33 18.90 15.14
CA ILE A 77 -14.25 19.39 14.11
C ILE A 77 -14.56 20.87 14.33
N LEU A 78 -14.88 21.27 15.57
CA LEU A 78 -15.14 22.67 15.92
C LEU A 78 -13.94 23.57 15.61
N ALA A 79 -12.73 23.16 16.02
CA ALA A 79 -11.52 23.92 15.77
C ALA A 79 -11.23 24.10 14.26
N LYS A 80 -11.40 23.03 13.46
CA LYS A 80 -11.25 23.08 12.01
C LYS A 80 -12.33 23.95 11.37
N SER A 81 -13.59 23.78 11.76
CA SER A 81 -14.72 24.59 11.29
C SER A 81 -14.48 26.08 11.52
N GLU A 82 -14.04 26.48 12.72
CA GLU A 82 -13.70 27.86 13.04
C GLU A 82 -12.54 28.39 12.18
N TRP A 83 -11.48 27.60 11.99
CA TRP A 83 -10.35 27.98 11.15
C TRP A 83 -10.76 28.19 9.69
N VAL A 84 -11.57 27.29 9.13
CA VAL A 84 -12.07 27.36 7.75
C VAL A 84 -12.94 28.60 7.55
N ARG A 85 -13.91 28.84 8.45
CA ARG A 85 -14.79 30.02 8.37
C ARG A 85 -14.02 31.34 8.42
N ARG A 86 -12.91 31.40 9.16
CA ARG A 86 -12.09 32.62 9.28
C ARG A 86 -11.11 32.84 8.14
N ARG A 87 -10.59 31.76 7.53
CA ARG A 87 -9.40 31.86 6.66
C ARG A 87 -9.58 31.34 5.24
N GLN A 88 -10.56 30.46 5.00
CA GLN A 88 -10.68 29.71 3.76
C GLN A 88 -12.00 29.96 3.02
N LEU A 89 -13.08 30.30 3.72
CA LEU A 89 -14.36 30.72 3.08
C LEU A 89 -14.29 32.17 2.58
N ASP A 90 -13.25 32.52 1.81
CA ASP A 90 -13.17 33.78 1.06
C ASP A 90 -13.48 33.46 -0.42
N PRO A 91 -14.68 33.71 -0.95
CA PRO A 91 -15.06 33.35 -2.32
C PRO A 91 -14.10 33.82 -3.43
N GLN A 92 -13.29 34.86 -3.16
CA GLN A 92 -12.33 35.42 -4.12
C GLN A 92 -10.91 34.84 -3.98
N LYS A 93 -10.59 34.20 -2.85
CA LYS A 93 -9.26 33.62 -2.55
C LYS A 93 -9.29 32.13 -2.21
N ALA A 94 -10.47 31.60 -1.93
CA ALA A 94 -10.71 30.22 -1.55
C ALA A 94 -10.12 29.33 -2.64
N PHE A 95 -9.11 28.56 -2.26
CA PHE A 95 -8.46 27.59 -3.13
C PHE A 95 -7.80 28.22 -4.37
N GLY A 96 -7.50 29.53 -4.30
CA GLY A 96 -6.71 30.29 -5.28
C GLY A 96 -5.25 29.84 -5.28
N GLY A 97 -4.98 28.71 -5.95
CA GLY A 97 -3.67 28.09 -6.07
C GLY A 97 -3.81 26.74 -6.75
N VAL A 98 -3.06 26.56 -7.84
CA VAL A 98 -3.07 25.43 -8.76
C VAL A 98 -3.18 24.06 -8.08
N GLY A 99 -4.32 23.38 -8.27
CA GLY A 99 -4.47 21.97 -8.63
C GLY A 99 -3.83 20.84 -7.80
N GLY A 100 -3.25 21.08 -6.62
CA GLY A 100 -2.63 20.01 -5.83
C GLY A 100 -3.64 19.17 -5.03
N GLN A 101 -3.43 17.85 -4.96
CA GLN A 101 -4.23 16.92 -4.15
C GLN A 101 -4.44 17.40 -2.70
N ARG A 102 -3.40 17.96 -2.08
CA ARG A 102 -3.46 18.53 -0.73
C ARG A 102 -4.46 19.68 -0.59
N VAL A 103 -4.60 20.52 -1.62
CA VAL A 103 -5.55 21.65 -1.62
C VAL A 103 -6.97 21.11 -1.65
N ARG A 104 -7.24 20.13 -2.51
CA ARG A 104 -8.56 19.48 -2.59
C ARG A 104 -8.96 18.87 -1.25
N PHE A 105 -8.09 18.13 -0.58
CA PHE A 105 -8.43 17.53 0.73
C PHE A 105 -8.65 18.56 1.81
N THR A 106 -7.85 19.63 1.82
CA THR A 106 -7.98 20.69 2.81
C THR A 106 -9.30 21.43 2.64
N MET A 107 -9.71 21.66 1.39
CA MET A 107 -11.00 22.23 1.04
C MET A 107 -12.14 21.34 1.53
N THR A 108 -12.17 20.10 1.06
CA THR A 108 -13.32 19.22 1.26
C THR A 108 -13.51 18.86 2.73
N GLU A 109 -12.46 18.43 3.42
CA GLU A 109 -12.47 18.18 4.87
C GLU A 109 -12.89 19.45 5.65
N GLY A 110 -12.42 20.62 5.20
CA GLY A 110 -12.75 21.89 5.81
C GLY A 110 -14.24 22.22 5.71
N LEU A 111 -14.81 22.11 4.51
CA LEU A 111 -16.24 22.35 4.25
C LEU A 111 -17.12 21.36 5.00
N GLU A 112 -16.73 20.08 5.04
CA GLU A 112 -17.44 19.04 5.81
C GLU A 112 -17.45 19.32 7.31
N CYS A 113 -16.36 19.83 7.87
CA CYS A 113 -16.33 20.24 9.28
C CYS A 113 -17.28 21.42 9.56
N VAL A 114 -17.42 22.37 8.62
CA VAL A 114 -18.40 23.45 8.75
C VAL A 114 -19.82 22.91 8.60
N ALA A 115 -20.06 21.98 7.67
CA ALA A 115 -21.36 21.34 7.46
C ALA A 115 -21.82 20.54 8.68
N ILE A 116 -20.95 19.72 9.28
CA ILE A 116 -21.26 18.98 10.52
C ILE A 116 -21.46 19.92 11.71
N HIS A 117 -20.72 21.03 11.77
CA HIS A 117 -20.94 22.04 12.80
C HIS A 117 -22.36 22.64 12.68
N ALA A 118 -22.82 22.93 11.46
CA ALA A 118 -24.18 23.39 11.19
C ALA A 118 -25.23 22.31 11.51
N LEU A 119 -25.04 21.08 11.02
CA LEU A 119 -26.02 19.99 11.12
C LEU A 119 -26.12 19.40 12.53
N VAL A 120 -25.00 18.90 13.06
CA VAL A 120 -24.95 18.22 14.35
C VAL A 120 -24.96 19.24 15.48
N GLY A 121 -24.13 20.28 15.38
CA GLY A 121 -24.01 21.35 16.38
C GLY A 121 -25.18 22.34 16.39
N LYS A 122 -26.06 22.32 15.37
CA LYS A 122 -27.14 23.30 15.18
C LYS A 122 -26.63 24.75 15.11
N ASP A 123 -25.41 24.97 14.60
CA ASP A 123 -24.79 26.31 14.51
C ASP A 123 -25.31 27.08 13.28
N ALA A 124 -26.24 28.00 13.50
CA ALA A 124 -26.78 28.86 12.44
C ALA A 124 -25.70 29.73 11.77
N GLY A 125 -24.66 30.11 12.50
CA GLY A 125 -23.53 30.86 11.95
C GLY A 125 -22.73 30.05 10.92
N ALA A 126 -22.52 28.76 11.15
CA ALA A 126 -21.88 27.85 10.21
C ALA A 126 -22.75 27.63 8.95
N ALA A 127 -24.05 27.43 9.12
CA ALA A 127 -25.00 27.33 8.00
C ALA A 127 -25.00 28.58 7.13
N LYS A 128 -25.05 29.77 7.78
CA LYS A 128 -24.98 31.06 7.08
C LYS A 128 -23.64 31.23 6.36
N ALA A 129 -22.52 30.91 6.99
CA ALA A 129 -21.19 31.04 6.37
C ALA A 129 -21.05 30.17 5.12
N LEU A 130 -21.60 28.95 5.11
CA LEU A 130 -21.63 28.11 3.91
C LEU A 130 -22.55 28.69 2.84
N SER A 131 -23.72 29.22 3.22
CA SER A 131 -24.64 29.86 2.27
C SER A 131 -23.99 31.06 1.59
N ASP A 132 -23.43 31.99 2.38
CA ASP A 132 -22.74 33.18 1.87
C ASP A 132 -21.58 32.77 0.94
N PHE A 133 -20.82 31.73 1.30
CA PHE A 133 -19.72 31.22 0.49
C PHE A 133 -20.20 30.71 -0.88
N PHE A 134 -21.13 29.74 -0.90
CA PHE A 134 -21.60 29.14 -2.16
C PHE A 134 -22.43 30.12 -3.01
N GLU A 135 -23.07 31.11 -2.41
CA GLU A 135 -23.72 32.20 -3.15
C GLU A 135 -22.72 33.07 -3.90
N ALA A 136 -21.57 33.35 -3.31
CA ALA A 136 -20.58 34.26 -3.90
C ALA A 136 -19.48 33.54 -4.70
N TRP A 137 -19.27 32.24 -4.49
CA TRP A 137 -18.18 31.49 -5.10
C TRP A 137 -18.41 31.19 -6.59
N ASP A 138 -17.37 31.41 -7.40
CA ASP A 138 -17.30 30.97 -8.79
C ASP A 138 -16.39 29.73 -8.90
N PRO A 139 -16.93 28.54 -9.18
CA PRO A 139 -16.16 27.31 -9.29
C PRO A 139 -15.42 27.19 -10.64
N ALA A 140 -15.75 28.00 -11.65
CA ALA A 140 -15.27 27.80 -13.03
C ALA A 140 -13.74 27.78 -13.19
N PRO A 141 -12.94 28.62 -12.49
CA PRO A 141 -11.49 28.52 -12.55
C PRO A 141 -10.97 27.16 -12.11
N LEU A 142 -11.42 26.67 -10.95
CA LEU A 142 -11.02 25.38 -10.41
C LEU A 142 -11.57 24.21 -11.24
N GLU A 143 -12.79 24.35 -11.77
CA GLU A 143 -13.37 23.33 -12.64
C GLU A 143 -12.59 23.12 -13.93
N ARG A 144 -12.10 24.21 -14.54
CA ARG A 144 -11.23 24.17 -15.72
C ARG A 144 -9.90 23.49 -15.42
N ASP A 145 -9.21 23.91 -14.36
CA ASP A 145 -7.92 23.34 -13.98
C ASP A 145 -8.00 21.83 -13.76
N ILE A 146 -9.06 21.36 -13.10
CA ILE A 146 -9.26 19.94 -12.84
C ILE A 146 -9.63 19.16 -14.12
N ALA A 147 -10.41 19.76 -15.03
CA ALA A 147 -10.78 19.11 -16.29
C ALA A 147 -9.55 18.77 -17.17
N ASP A 148 -8.45 19.50 -16.99
CA ASP A 148 -7.20 19.30 -17.71
C ASP A 148 -6.23 18.32 -17.01
N THR A 149 -6.61 17.73 -15.86
CA THR A 149 -5.77 16.81 -15.06
C THR A 149 -6.12 15.33 -15.29
N ASP A 150 -6.93 14.74 -14.41
CA ASP A 150 -7.37 13.34 -14.44
C ASP A 150 -8.73 13.16 -13.73
N PHE A 151 -9.32 11.96 -13.86
CA PHE A 151 -10.63 11.69 -13.26
C PHE A 151 -10.57 11.50 -11.74
N MET A 152 -9.40 11.13 -11.21
CA MET A 152 -9.15 11.08 -9.77
C MET A 152 -9.31 12.48 -9.17
N SER A 153 -8.63 13.48 -9.73
CA SER A 153 -8.67 14.87 -9.26
C SER A 153 -10.08 15.47 -9.36
N SER A 154 -10.84 15.08 -10.38
CA SER A 154 -12.28 15.36 -10.46
C SER A 154 -13.03 14.75 -9.29
N GLY A 155 -12.90 13.44 -9.04
CA GLY A 155 -13.51 12.76 -7.90
C GLY A 155 -13.20 13.41 -6.56
N GLU A 156 -11.91 13.61 -6.26
CA GLU A 156 -11.43 14.23 -5.03
C GLU A 156 -11.99 15.64 -4.79
N PHE A 157 -12.36 16.34 -5.87
CA PHE A 157 -12.90 17.69 -5.79
C PHE A 157 -14.37 17.70 -5.37
N PHE A 158 -15.23 16.90 -6.01
CA PHE A 158 -16.67 16.96 -5.75
C PHE A 158 -17.18 15.94 -4.72
N GLU A 159 -16.36 14.99 -4.28
CA GLU A 159 -16.70 14.04 -3.21
C GLU A 159 -17.24 14.77 -1.97
N GLY A 160 -16.44 15.67 -1.39
CA GLY A 160 -16.86 16.45 -0.22
C GLY A 160 -17.97 17.46 -0.51
N LEU A 161 -18.12 17.92 -1.76
CA LEU A 161 -19.22 18.81 -2.14
C LEU A 161 -20.56 18.06 -2.12
N ALA A 162 -20.60 16.80 -2.55
CA ALA A 162 -21.78 15.95 -2.46
C ALA A 162 -22.16 15.69 -1.00
N VAL A 163 -21.18 15.41 -0.14
CA VAL A 163 -21.39 15.24 1.31
C VAL A 163 -21.94 16.51 1.95
N VAL A 164 -21.34 17.67 1.67
CA VAL A 164 -21.78 18.97 2.19
C VAL A 164 -23.19 19.29 1.72
N LEU A 165 -23.52 19.04 0.45
CA LEU A 165 -24.86 19.24 -0.10
C LEU A 165 -25.90 18.43 0.67
N ASP A 166 -25.65 17.13 0.87
CA ASP A 166 -26.56 16.25 1.60
C ASP A 166 -26.75 16.70 3.06
N TRP A 167 -25.67 17.00 3.77
CA TRP A 167 -25.72 17.38 5.18
C TRP A 167 -26.33 18.77 5.44
N THR A 168 -26.32 19.65 4.44
CA THR A 168 -26.80 21.02 4.58
C THR A 168 -28.00 21.35 3.71
N TRP A 169 -28.65 20.34 3.13
CA TRP A 169 -29.79 20.50 2.22
C TRP A 169 -30.87 21.46 2.75
N ASP A 170 -31.29 21.29 4.01
CA ASP A 170 -32.31 22.13 4.65
C ASP A 170 -31.72 23.32 5.44
N LEU A 171 -30.40 23.49 5.42
CA LEU A 171 -29.68 24.51 6.19
C LEU A 171 -29.14 25.64 5.30
N LEU A 172 -28.88 25.36 4.02
CA LEU A 172 -28.44 26.36 3.05
C LEU A 172 -29.60 27.24 2.58
N SER A 173 -29.26 28.47 2.18
CA SER A 173 -30.17 29.27 1.38
C SER A 173 -30.52 28.57 0.06
N GLU A 174 -31.68 28.89 -0.51
CA GLU A 174 -32.12 28.31 -1.79
C GLU A 174 -31.11 28.58 -2.91
N THR A 175 -30.53 29.79 -2.96
CA THR A 175 -29.52 30.16 -3.94
C THR A 175 -28.24 29.35 -3.77
N ALA A 176 -27.71 29.24 -2.55
CA ALA A 176 -26.51 28.46 -2.26
C ALA A 176 -26.71 26.98 -2.62
N ARG A 177 -27.83 26.40 -2.19
CA ARG A 177 -28.19 25.00 -2.46
C ARG A 177 -28.28 24.74 -3.97
N THR A 178 -28.95 25.62 -4.71
CA THR A 178 -29.09 25.49 -6.17
C THR A 178 -27.73 25.53 -6.87
N LYS A 179 -26.85 26.45 -6.48
CA LYS A 179 -25.49 26.53 -7.04
C LYS A 179 -24.65 25.29 -6.73
N LEU A 180 -24.63 24.85 -5.48
CA LEU A 180 -23.88 23.67 -5.04
C LEU A 180 -24.39 22.41 -5.75
N ARG A 181 -25.70 22.22 -5.80
CA ARG A 181 -26.35 21.13 -6.55
C ARG A 181 -25.91 21.10 -8.01
N ALA A 182 -25.94 22.24 -8.69
CA ALA A 182 -25.54 22.31 -10.09
C ALA A 182 -24.06 21.93 -10.32
N ILE A 183 -23.17 22.23 -9.37
CA ILE A 183 -21.76 21.79 -9.43
C ILE A 183 -21.67 20.27 -9.32
N VAL A 184 -22.32 19.70 -8.30
CA VAL A 184 -22.31 18.24 -8.05
C VAL A 184 -22.89 17.47 -9.24
N GLU A 185 -24.03 17.91 -9.79
CA GLU A 185 -24.65 17.29 -10.97
C GLU A 185 -23.73 17.32 -12.21
N ARG A 186 -23.15 18.49 -12.52
CA ARG A 186 -22.24 18.61 -13.68
C ARG A 186 -21.04 17.70 -13.55
N ARG A 187 -20.45 17.60 -12.35
CA ARG A 187 -19.28 16.75 -12.11
C ARG A 187 -19.61 15.27 -12.09
N ALA A 188 -20.75 14.88 -11.51
CA ALA A 188 -21.24 13.51 -11.55
C ALA A 188 -21.46 13.05 -13.00
N ARG A 189 -22.14 13.85 -13.83
CA ARG A 189 -22.35 13.57 -15.26
C ARG A 189 -21.03 13.45 -16.02
N HIS A 190 -20.10 14.37 -15.80
CA HIS A 190 -18.77 14.34 -16.42
C HIS A 190 -18.02 13.03 -16.09
N ASN A 191 -17.99 12.62 -14.82
CA ASN A 191 -17.35 11.37 -14.41
C ASN A 191 -18.07 10.15 -14.98
N TYR A 192 -19.41 10.10 -14.92
CA TYR A 192 -20.18 9.00 -15.48
C TYR A 192 -19.91 8.82 -16.98
N ASP A 193 -20.01 9.89 -17.78
CA ASP A 193 -19.79 9.86 -19.22
C ASP A 193 -18.35 9.49 -19.60
N GLY A 194 -17.38 9.93 -18.79
CA GLY A 194 -15.96 9.60 -18.96
C GLY A 194 -15.69 8.09 -18.81
N PHE A 195 -16.26 7.48 -17.78
CA PHE A 195 -16.10 6.06 -17.49
C PHE A 195 -16.91 5.17 -18.45
N VAL A 196 -18.18 5.50 -18.71
CA VAL A 196 -19.02 4.76 -19.67
C VAL A 196 -18.42 4.84 -21.08
N GLY A 197 -17.96 6.01 -21.49
CA GLY A 197 -17.30 6.20 -22.78
C GLY A 197 -15.87 5.65 -22.85
N LYS A 198 -15.32 5.11 -21.75
CA LYS A 198 -13.90 4.71 -21.62
C LYS A 198 -12.94 5.78 -22.15
N LYS A 199 -13.29 7.05 -21.91
CA LYS A 199 -12.50 8.22 -22.36
C LYS A 199 -11.27 8.45 -21.49
N SER A 200 -11.13 7.67 -20.41
CA SER A 200 -10.05 7.71 -19.46
C SER A 200 -9.48 6.30 -19.24
N TRP A 201 -8.20 6.22 -18.88
CA TRP A 201 -7.54 4.94 -18.58
C TRP A 201 -8.04 4.35 -17.25
N GLU A 202 -8.47 5.19 -16.30
CA GLU A 202 -9.08 4.77 -15.04
C GLU A 202 -10.39 3.99 -15.27
N GLY A 203 -11.08 4.26 -16.37
CA GLY A 203 -12.26 3.52 -16.80
C GLY A 203 -11.96 2.15 -17.43
N THR A 204 -10.69 1.83 -17.75
CA THR A 204 -10.30 0.58 -18.44
C THR A 204 -9.58 -0.43 -17.54
N ILE A 205 -9.12 0.00 -16.37
CA ILE A 205 -8.41 -0.84 -15.40
C ILE A 205 -9.29 -1.01 -14.15
N GLU A 206 -9.51 -2.26 -13.73
CA GLU A 206 -10.29 -2.55 -12.53
C GLU A 206 -9.46 -2.40 -11.24
N ALA A 207 -8.21 -2.86 -11.27
CA ALA A 207 -7.31 -2.76 -10.12
C ALA A 207 -6.54 -1.44 -10.11
N ASN A 208 -7.23 -0.35 -9.75
CA ASN A 208 -6.64 0.99 -9.69
C ASN A 208 -7.34 1.87 -8.66
N ASN A 209 -6.60 2.33 -7.66
CA ASN A 209 -7.05 3.24 -6.62
C ASN A 209 -7.56 4.61 -7.14
N HIS A 210 -7.05 5.13 -8.28
CA HIS A 210 -7.53 6.38 -8.87
C HIS A 210 -9.03 6.30 -9.21
N SER A 211 -9.46 5.14 -9.71
CA SER A 211 -10.86 4.91 -10.07
C SER A 211 -11.79 5.00 -8.85
N MET A 212 -11.31 4.60 -7.66
CA MET A 212 -12.11 4.66 -6.43
C MET A 212 -12.37 6.09 -5.95
N ALA A 213 -11.46 7.03 -6.20
CA ALA A 213 -11.75 8.45 -5.93
C ALA A 213 -12.90 8.97 -6.80
N SER A 214 -12.91 8.62 -8.08
CA SER A 214 -13.98 9.00 -9.00
C SER A 214 -15.31 8.32 -8.68
N MET A 215 -15.28 7.03 -8.36
CA MET A 215 -16.47 6.21 -8.12
C MET A 215 -17.07 6.44 -6.73
N GLY A 216 -16.25 6.68 -5.71
CA GLY A 216 -16.72 7.12 -4.39
C GLY A 216 -17.49 8.43 -4.49
N ALA A 217 -16.90 9.43 -5.15
CA ALA A 217 -17.55 10.72 -5.39
C ALA A 217 -18.86 10.58 -6.20
N LEU A 218 -18.83 9.80 -7.29
CA LEU A 218 -20.02 9.55 -8.13
C LEU A 218 -21.15 8.87 -7.35
N GLY A 219 -20.81 7.86 -6.53
CA GLY A 219 -21.76 7.17 -5.67
C GLY A 219 -22.36 8.09 -4.60
N LEU A 220 -21.56 8.93 -3.96
CA LEU A 220 -22.07 9.90 -2.98
C LEU A 220 -22.94 10.98 -3.62
N ALA A 221 -22.57 11.48 -4.80
CA ALA A 221 -23.42 12.39 -5.58
C ALA A 221 -24.77 11.75 -5.92
N ALA A 222 -24.77 10.47 -6.28
CA ALA A 222 -26.00 9.72 -6.53
C ALA A 222 -26.89 9.64 -5.28
N ILE A 223 -26.33 9.39 -4.09
CA ILE A 223 -27.11 9.34 -2.84
C ILE A 223 -27.66 10.73 -2.47
N ALA A 224 -26.83 11.76 -2.59
CA ALA A 224 -27.24 13.15 -2.31
C ALA A 224 -28.34 13.65 -3.27
N LEU A 225 -28.42 13.11 -4.49
CA LEU A 225 -29.37 13.55 -5.51
C LEU A 225 -30.39 12.48 -5.89
N TRP A 226 -30.57 11.45 -5.04
CA TRP A 226 -31.33 10.25 -5.37
C TRP A 226 -32.77 10.52 -5.82
N HIS A 227 -33.42 11.52 -5.23
CA HIS A 227 -34.79 11.91 -5.55
C HIS A 227 -34.86 13.22 -6.35
N GLU A 228 -33.70 13.79 -6.65
CA GLU A 228 -33.53 15.12 -7.23
C GLU A 228 -33.09 15.06 -8.70
N ASP A 229 -32.31 14.04 -9.10
CA ASP A 229 -31.81 13.84 -10.46
C ASP A 229 -32.24 12.46 -11.01
N PRO A 230 -32.83 12.38 -12.21
CA PRO A 230 -33.30 11.12 -12.79
C PRO A 230 -32.18 10.10 -13.05
N ASP A 231 -30.92 10.55 -13.21
CA ASP A 231 -29.78 9.68 -13.54
C ASP A 231 -29.04 9.18 -12.29
N ALA A 232 -29.43 9.60 -11.08
CA ALA A 232 -28.77 9.22 -9.84
C ALA A 232 -28.65 7.69 -9.68
N SER A 233 -29.70 6.94 -10.03
CA SER A 233 -29.68 5.48 -9.96
C SER A 233 -28.69 4.82 -10.92
N LEU A 234 -28.41 5.44 -12.07
CA LEU A 234 -27.40 4.98 -13.04
C LEU A 234 -25.99 5.26 -12.51
N TRP A 235 -25.77 6.45 -11.95
CA TRP A 235 -24.50 6.83 -11.33
C TRP A 235 -24.12 5.87 -10.18
N ALA A 236 -25.07 5.56 -9.30
CA ALA A 236 -24.87 4.57 -8.24
C ALA A 236 -24.64 3.16 -8.80
N GLY A 237 -25.32 2.78 -9.89
CA GLY A 237 -25.09 1.51 -10.58
C GLY A 237 -23.65 1.35 -11.05
N LEU A 238 -23.09 2.37 -11.68
CA LEU A 238 -21.71 2.36 -12.16
C LEU A 238 -20.71 2.34 -10.99
N ALA A 239 -20.90 3.21 -10.00
CA ALA A 239 -20.05 3.25 -8.82
C ALA A 239 -20.03 1.91 -8.08
N HIS A 240 -21.20 1.27 -7.90
CA HIS A 240 -21.33 -0.01 -7.24
C HIS A 240 -20.68 -1.16 -8.03
N ALA A 241 -20.86 -1.18 -9.36
CA ALA A 241 -20.22 -2.17 -10.21
C ALA A 241 -18.69 -2.06 -10.16
N LYS A 242 -18.14 -0.85 -10.28
CA LYS A 242 -16.69 -0.58 -10.22
C LYS A 242 -16.12 -0.86 -8.83
N MET A 243 -16.82 -0.53 -7.75
CA MET A 243 -16.42 -0.90 -6.39
C MET A 243 -16.22 -2.42 -6.27
N LYS A 244 -17.22 -3.22 -6.66
CA LYS A 244 -17.11 -4.68 -6.56
C LYS A 244 -15.98 -5.24 -7.43
N ALA A 245 -15.79 -4.70 -8.63
CA ALA A 245 -14.70 -5.10 -9.50
C ALA A 245 -13.33 -4.80 -8.86
N TYR A 246 -13.15 -3.58 -8.34
CA TYR A 246 -11.94 -3.16 -7.63
C TYR A 246 -11.62 -4.08 -6.44
N LEU A 247 -12.59 -4.33 -5.55
CA LEU A 247 -12.38 -5.20 -4.39
C LEU A 247 -11.99 -6.62 -4.79
N ALA A 248 -12.52 -7.13 -5.91
CA ALA A 248 -12.20 -8.46 -6.44
C ALA A 248 -10.84 -8.53 -7.17
N SER A 249 -10.37 -7.41 -7.75
CA SER A 249 -9.15 -7.39 -8.57
C SER A 249 -7.91 -6.87 -7.84
N SER A 250 -8.08 -5.97 -6.86
CA SER A 250 -6.96 -5.29 -6.17
C SER A 250 -6.49 -6.00 -4.91
N PHE A 251 -7.24 -6.98 -4.41
CA PHE A 251 -6.91 -7.71 -3.18
C PHE A 251 -6.84 -9.21 -3.45
N ASP A 252 -5.92 -9.88 -2.78
CA ASP A 252 -5.92 -11.34 -2.74
C ASP A 252 -6.86 -11.89 -1.66
N SER A 253 -7.01 -13.22 -1.66
CA SER A 253 -7.90 -13.91 -0.72
C SER A 253 -7.50 -13.76 0.75
N ASP A 254 -6.25 -13.39 1.04
CA ASP A 254 -5.71 -13.18 2.37
C ASP A 254 -5.75 -11.70 2.80
N GLY A 255 -6.25 -10.80 1.93
CA GLY A 255 -6.39 -9.37 2.19
C GLY A 255 -5.20 -8.52 1.75
N GLY A 256 -4.21 -9.12 1.07
CA GLY A 256 -3.07 -8.41 0.51
C GLY A 256 -3.46 -7.57 -0.70
N CYS A 257 -3.27 -6.25 -0.61
CA CYS A 257 -3.49 -5.36 -1.75
C CYS A 257 -2.32 -5.42 -2.74
N TYR A 258 -2.59 -5.70 -4.01
CA TYR A 258 -1.58 -5.75 -5.08
C TYR A 258 -0.95 -4.37 -5.39
N GLU A 259 -1.65 -3.27 -5.07
CA GLU A 259 -1.08 -1.92 -5.15
C GLU A 259 -0.22 -1.55 -3.93
N GLY A 260 -0.12 -2.43 -2.95
CA GLY A 260 0.69 -2.24 -1.76
C GLY A 260 -0.02 -1.51 -0.62
N THR A 261 0.75 -1.30 0.44
CA THR A 261 0.27 -0.90 1.76
C THR A 261 -0.31 0.51 1.79
N MET A 262 0.11 1.40 0.89
CA MET A 262 -0.37 2.78 0.87
C MET A 262 -1.64 2.95 0.01
N TYR A 263 -1.64 2.35 -1.18
CA TYR A 263 -2.67 2.59 -2.20
C TYR A 263 -3.95 1.77 -2.00
N GLY A 264 -3.86 0.57 -1.42
CA GLY A 264 -5.03 -0.20 -1.00
C GLY A 264 -5.92 0.59 -0.04
N PRO A 265 -5.38 1.08 1.10
CA PRO A 265 -6.11 1.95 2.01
C PRO A 265 -6.62 3.23 1.37
N PHE A 266 -5.88 3.85 0.44
CA PHE A 266 -6.39 5.01 -0.30
C PHE A 266 -7.66 4.69 -1.09
N GLY A 267 -7.65 3.60 -1.86
CA GLY A 267 -8.83 3.19 -2.64
C GLY A 267 -10.02 2.84 -1.75
N LEU A 268 -9.78 2.08 -0.67
CA LEU A 268 -10.83 1.73 0.30
C LEU A 268 -11.41 2.95 1.00
N PHE A 269 -10.56 3.87 1.42
CA PHE A 269 -10.95 5.12 2.06
C PHE A 269 -11.93 5.94 1.21
N ARG A 270 -11.69 6.02 -0.11
CA ARG A 270 -12.55 6.75 -1.05
C ARG A 270 -13.92 6.13 -1.23
N ILE A 271 -13.97 4.82 -1.31
CA ILE A 271 -15.21 4.12 -1.63
C ILE A 271 -16.04 3.80 -0.38
N LEU A 272 -15.42 3.84 0.81
CA LEU A 272 -16.03 3.47 2.09
C LEU A 272 -17.34 4.22 2.39
N PRO A 273 -17.44 5.56 2.28
CA PRO A 273 -18.71 6.25 2.56
C PRO A 273 -19.85 5.84 1.63
N PHE A 274 -19.56 5.54 0.36
CA PHE A 274 -20.57 5.04 -0.57
C PHE A 274 -20.92 3.57 -0.29
N SER A 275 -19.96 2.74 0.09
CA SER A 275 -20.20 1.37 0.54
C SER A 275 -21.13 1.34 1.77
N ASP A 276 -20.92 2.25 2.73
CA ASP A 276 -21.82 2.40 3.89
C ASP A 276 -23.26 2.74 3.46
N CYS A 277 -23.43 3.65 2.49
CA CYS A 277 -24.75 3.95 1.93
C CYS A 277 -25.38 2.71 1.26
N CYS A 278 -24.61 1.91 0.54
CA CYS A 278 -25.09 0.66 -0.06
C CYS A 278 -25.55 -0.33 1.02
N ALA A 279 -24.78 -0.50 2.10
CA ALA A 279 -25.14 -1.38 3.22
C ALA A 279 -26.45 -0.93 3.89
N ARG A 280 -26.62 0.39 4.11
CA ARG A 280 -27.80 0.96 4.78
C ARG A 280 -29.06 0.98 3.92
N PHE A 281 -28.93 1.09 2.60
CA PHE A 281 -30.06 1.26 1.67
C PHE A 281 -30.33 0.05 0.77
N GLY A 282 -29.82 -1.13 1.13
CA GLY A 282 -30.16 -2.39 0.46
C GLY A 282 -29.35 -2.72 -0.80
N GLY A 283 -28.24 -2.01 -1.04
CA GLY A 283 -27.26 -2.32 -2.09
C GLY A 283 -26.30 -3.46 -1.72
N GLY A 284 -26.29 -3.86 -0.45
CA GLY A 284 -25.37 -4.86 0.09
C GLY A 284 -24.12 -4.24 0.69
N ASP A 285 -23.49 -4.95 1.63
CA ASP A 285 -22.24 -4.54 2.25
C ASP A 285 -21.06 -5.25 1.57
N ALA A 286 -20.34 -4.54 0.71
CA ALA A 286 -19.22 -5.08 -0.04
C ALA A 286 -17.95 -5.28 0.80
N LEU A 287 -17.90 -4.73 2.02
CA LEU A 287 -16.75 -4.76 2.92
C LEU A 287 -16.91 -5.78 4.07
N ALA A 288 -18.09 -6.41 4.16
CA ALA A 288 -18.42 -7.45 5.13
C ALA A 288 -17.74 -8.81 4.83
N GLU A 289 -18.26 -9.89 5.43
CA GLU A 289 -17.84 -11.27 5.19
C GLU A 289 -16.33 -11.49 5.41
N GLY A 290 -15.79 -10.78 6.41
CA GLY A 290 -14.39 -10.84 6.80
C GLY A 290 -13.42 -10.21 5.80
N PHE A 291 -13.89 -9.51 4.75
CA PHE A 291 -13.01 -8.81 3.81
C PHE A 291 -12.14 -7.79 4.53
N LEU A 292 -12.75 -6.85 5.28
CA LEU A 292 -11.96 -5.89 6.05
C LEU A 292 -11.11 -6.57 7.12
N ASP A 293 -11.57 -7.64 7.76
CA ASP A 293 -10.74 -8.34 8.76
C ASP A 293 -9.42 -8.83 8.16
N ARG A 294 -9.46 -9.41 6.95
CA ARG A 294 -8.28 -9.87 6.22
C ARG A 294 -7.37 -8.70 5.84
N VAL A 295 -7.93 -7.63 5.28
CA VAL A 295 -7.17 -6.42 4.92
C VAL A 295 -6.50 -5.80 6.14
N LEU A 296 -7.23 -5.68 7.27
CA LEU A 296 -6.73 -5.10 8.51
C LEU A 296 -5.63 -5.95 9.14
N ASN A 297 -5.79 -7.27 9.12
CA ASN A 297 -4.74 -8.19 9.56
C ASN A 297 -3.47 -7.98 8.73
N GLN A 298 -3.59 -7.84 7.40
CA GLN A 298 -2.43 -7.61 6.56
C GLN A 298 -1.78 -6.25 6.83
N LEU A 299 -2.54 -5.15 6.85
CA LEU A 299 -2.02 -3.82 7.17
C LEU A 299 -1.32 -3.79 8.53
N THR A 300 -1.90 -4.45 9.54
CA THR A 300 -1.27 -4.52 10.87
C THR A 300 0.08 -5.25 10.84
N ASN A 301 0.20 -6.29 10.01
CA ASN A 301 1.45 -7.04 9.88
C ASN A 301 2.52 -6.29 9.06
N GLU A 302 2.11 -5.34 8.22
CA GLU A 302 2.99 -4.43 7.48
C GLU A 302 3.36 -3.16 8.26
N LEU A 303 2.87 -3.01 9.49
CA LEU A 303 3.28 -1.92 10.39
C LEU A 303 4.68 -2.20 10.95
N ILE A 304 5.63 -1.27 10.76
CA ILE A 304 6.98 -1.37 11.33
C ILE A 304 6.89 -1.28 12.86
N PRO A 305 7.67 -2.08 13.62
CA PRO A 305 7.69 -1.97 15.07
C PRO A 305 8.01 -0.53 15.53
N GLY A 306 7.32 -0.07 16.57
CA GLY A 306 7.28 1.34 16.96
C GLY A 306 6.02 2.07 16.49
N ARG A 307 5.26 1.51 15.52
CA ARG A 307 3.92 1.97 15.11
C ARG A 307 3.88 3.35 14.45
N GLU A 308 5.00 3.77 13.86
CA GLU A 308 5.13 5.09 13.23
C GLU A 308 5.11 5.03 11.71
N ARG A 309 5.49 3.89 11.12
CA ARG A 309 5.72 3.74 9.69
C ARG A 309 5.21 2.40 9.19
N MET A 310 4.88 2.36 7.90
CA MET A 310 4.57 1.12 7.19
C MET A 310 5.82 0.57 6.52
N LEU A 311 5.81 -0.72 6.18
CA LEU A 311 6.85 -1.31 5.35
C LEU A 311 6.95 -0.55 4.02
N PRO A 312 8.14 -0.04 3.64
CA PRO A 312 8.44 0.51 2.32
C PRO A 312 8.58 -0.61 1.28
N ILE A 313 7.51 -1.37 1.07
CA ILE A 313 7.45 -2.47 0.10
C ILE A 313 6.41 -2.11 -0.94
N ASN A 314 6.73 -2.33 -2.22
CA ASN A 314 6.00 -1.73 -3.33
C ASN A 314 6.09 -0.19 -3.29
N ASP A 315 5.34 0.51 -4.14
CA ASP A 315 5.38 1.98 -4.17
C ASP A 315 4.78 2.59 -2.89
N THR A 316 5.65 2.89 -1.92
CA THR A 316 5.27 3.57 -0.68
C THR A 316 6.45 4.31 -0.08
N ASN A 317 6.20 5.54 0.37
CA ASN A 317 7.21 6.41 0.96
C ASN A 317 7.55 6.05 2.43
N GLY A 318 7.05 4.92 2.93
CA GLY A 318 7.22 4.48 4.32
C GLY A 318 6.52 5.37 5.35
N ASP A 319 5.73 6.36 4.93
CA ASP A 319 4.91 7.15 5.85
C ASP A 319 3.85 6.27 6.52
N TYR A 320 3.27 6.82 7.57
CA TYR A 320 2.06 6.28 8.18
C TYR A 320 0.89 6.20 7.16
N LEU A 321 -0.06 5.28 7.41
CA LEU A 321 -1.33 5.12 6.67
C LEU A 321 -2.26 6.33 6.81
N ARG A 322 -1.88 7.46 6.20
CA ARG A 322 -2.62 8.73 6.27
C ARG A 322 -4.10 8.63 5.87
N TRP A 323 -4.46 7.58 5.12
CA TRP A 323 -5.80 7.33 4.62
C TRP A 323 -6.52 6.14 5.29
N GLY A 324 -5.85 5.38 6.17
CA GLY A 324 -6.45 4.21 6.81
C GLY A 324 -7.39 4.52 7.98
N GLY A 325 -7.33 5.74 8.52
CA GLY A 325 -7.94 6.07 9.82
C GLY A 325 -9.43 5.76 9.96
N THR A 326 -10.28 6.27 9.06
CA THR A 326 -11.74 5.99 9.12
C THR A 326 -12.08 4.55 8.81
N LEU A 327 -11.27 3.84 8.02
CA LEU A 327 -11.46 2.42 7.76
C LEU A 327 -11.38 1.62 9.06
N PHE A 328 -10.41 1.94 9.91
CA PHE A 328 -10.23 1.28 11.22
C PHE A 328 -11.40 1.55 12.15
N LEU A 329 -11.85 2.80 12.22
CA LEU A 329 -13.00 3.14 13.06
C LEU A 329 -14.30 2.52 12.54
N TYR A 330 -14.49 2.50 11.22
CA TYR A 330 -15.65 1.88 10.59
C TYR A 330 -15.72 0.39 10.94
N ALA A 331 -14.65 -0.36 10.68
CA ALA A 331 -14.58 -1.77 11.03
C ALA A 331 -14.72 -2.01 12.55
N ALA A 332 -14.16 -1.12 13.37
CA ALA A 332 -14.34 -1.19 14.81
C ALA A 332 -15.81 -1.03 15.22
N SER A 333 -16.55 -0.09 14.62
CA SER A 333 -17.91 0.26 15.08
C SER A 333 -18.99 -0.58 14.40
N HIS A 334 -18.84 -0.88 13.11
CA HIS A 334 -19.84 -1.61 12.31
C HIS A 334 -19.64 -3.13 12.33
N TYR A 335 -18.41 -3.60 12.51
CA TYR A 335 -18.10 -5.04 12.58
C TYR A 335 -17.62 -5.48 13.98
N HIS A 336 -17.62 -4.56 14.95
CA HIS A 336 -17.14 -4.81 16.32
C HIS A 336 -15.73 -5.43 16.36
N ASN A 337 -14.86 -5.05 15.42
CA ASN A 337 -13.52 -5.59 15.31
C ASN A 337 -12.56 -4.95 16.34
N PRO A 338 -12.03 -5.72 17.30
CA PRO A 338 -11.20 -5.16 18.37
C PRO A 338 -9.76 -4.82 17.92
N LEU A 339 -9.26 -5.47 16.87
CA LEU A 339 -7.99 -5.12 16.23
C LEU A 339 -8.13 -3.77 15.50
N ALA A 340 -9.22 -3.56 14.79
CA ALA A 340 -9.52 -2.29 14.13
C ALA A 340 -9.58 -1.15 15.16
N ARG A 341 -10.18 -1.42 16.33
CA ARG A 341 -10.20 -0.46 17.45
C ARG A 341 -8.81 -0.15 17.98
N TRP A 342 -7.92 -1.15 18.03
CA TRP A 342 -6.51 -0.94 18.35
C TRP A 342 -5.78 -0.13 17.28
N MET A 343 -5.97 -0.43 15.99
CA MET A 343 -5.38 0.36 14.89
C MET A 343 -5.81 1.84 14.97
N TRP A 344 -7.08 2.10 15.25
CA TRP A 344 -7.60 3.46 15.45
C TRP A 344 -6.98 4.18 16.65
N ILE A 345 -6.87 3.52 17.82
CA ILE A 345 -6.42 4.17 19.05
C ILE A 345 -4.90 4.24 19.15
N ASP A 346 -4.20 3.19 18.76
CA ASP A 346 -2.74 3.09 18.91
C ASP A 346 -1.98 3.59 17.70
N VAL A 347 -2.54 3.50 16.51
CA VAL A 347 -1.78 3.86 15.33
C VAL A 347 -2.27 5.21 14.83
N GLU A 348 -3.55 5.31 14.45
CA GLU A 348 -4.12 6.54 13.89
C GLU A 348 -4.09 7.73 14.84
N ARG A 349 -4.53 7.58 16.10
CA ARG A 349 -4.52 8.71 17.05
C ARG A 349 -3.12 9.27 17.34
N ARG A 350 -2.05 8.48 17.17
CA ARG A 350 -0.66 8.95 17.32
C ARG A 350 -0.26 9.90 16.18
N HIS A 351 -0.91 9.80 15.02
CA HIS A 351 -0.63 10.56 13.79
C HIS A 351 -1.70 11.59 13.42
N ALA A 352 -2.72 11.75 14.28
CA ALA A 352 -3.94 12.50 14.04
C ALA A 352 -3.71 13.99 13.68
N GLY A 353 -3.64 14.26 12.37
CA GLY A 353 -3.43 15.59 11.79
C GLY A 353 -3.09 15.63 10.29
N HIS A 354 -2.89 14.49 9.62
CA HIS A 354 -2.42 14.43 8.24
C HIS A 354 -3.46 13.83 7.26
N GLY A 355 -4.46 14.64 6.87
CA GLY A 355 -5.06 14.66 5.53
C GLY A 355 -6.08 13.58 5.10
N GLY A 356 -7.29 14.05 4.75
CA GLY A 356 -8.30 13.35 3.95
C GLY A 356 -9.47 12.79 4.78
N HIS A 357 -10.65 13.43 4.68
CA HIS A 357 -11.98 12.98 5.14
C HIS A 357 -12.07 11.92 6.24
N THR A 358 -11.75 12.26 7.50
CA THR A 358 -11.97 11.30 8.60
C THR A 358 -12.83 11.80 9.74
N TRP A 359 -12.61 13.03 10.24
CA TRP A 359 -13.24 13.46 11.49
C TRP A 359 -14.78 13.52 11.44
N PRO A 360 -15.41 14.10 10.41
CA PRO A 360 -16.85 14.11 10.27
C PRO A 360 -17.45 12.70 10.30
N PHE A 361 -17.02 11.80 9.42
CA PHE A 361 -17.48 10.42 9.38
C PHE A 361 -17.16 9.64 10.67
N ALA A 362 -15.98 9.86 11.24
CA ALA A 362 -15.60 9.26 12.51
C ALA A 362 -16.57 9.65 13.65
N LEU A 363 -17.00 10.90 13.71
CA LEU A 363 -18.00 11.35 14.69
C LEU A 363 -19.34 10.61 14.50
N LEU A 364 -19.76 10.41 13.25
CA LEU A 364 -21.05 9.81 12.91
C LEU A 364 -21.08 8.29 13.18
N TRP A 365 -20.00 7.60 12.81
CA TRP A 365 -19.89 6.14 12.89
C TRP A 365 -19.44 5.62 14.26
N GLU A 366 -18.81 6.45 15.09
CA GLU A 366 -18.40 6.04 16.42
C GLU A 366 -19.59 5.53 17.25
N ASP A 367 -19.38 4.39 17.91
CA ASP A 367 -20.37 3.71 18.74
C ASP A 367 -19.98 3.62 20.22
N GLY A 368 -18.70 3.85 20.56
CA GLY A 368 -18.14 3.76 21.91
C GLY A 368 -18.16 2.36 22.53
N ARG A 369 -18.45 1.30 21.77
CA ARG A 369 -18.74 -0.04 22.32
C ARG A 369 -17.62 -1.03 22.15
N THR A 370 -16.86 -0.95 21.06
CA THR A 370 -15.88 -1.97 20.72
C THR A 370 -14.64 -1.88 21.61
N GLU A 371 -14.26 -3.02 22.20
CA GLU A 371 -13.04 -3.14 23.00
C GLU A 371 -11.80 -3.04 22.11
N ARG A 372 -10.73 -2.43 22.64
CA ARG A 372 -9.42 -2.37 21.99
C ARG A 372 -8.61 -3.62 22.34
N LYS A 373 -8.15 -4.40 21.34
CA LYS A 373 -7.21 -5.53 21.55
C LYS A 373 -5.99 -5.44 20.63
N PRO A 374 -4.76 -5.52 21.17
CA PRO A 374 -3.56 -5.54 20.36
C PRO A 374 -3.50 -6.80 19.48
N PRO A 375 -2.79 -6.74 18.35
CA PRO A 375 -2.59 -7.91 17.50
C PRO A 375 -1.77 -9.00 18.20
N ASN A 376 -2.04 -10.24 17.85
CA ASN A 376 -1.33 -11.43 18.36
C ASN A 376 -0.77 -12.32 17.24
N GLN A 377 -1.06 -12.01 15.98
CA GLN A 377 -0.57 -12.76 14.83
C GLN A 377 0.87 -12.35 14.50
N LEU A 378 1.83 -13.15 14.94
CA LEU A 378 3.27 -12.89 14.74
C LEU A 378 3.81 -13.31 13.37
N ILE A 379 3.03 -14.09 12.62
CA ILE A 379 3.37 -14.57 11.29
C ILE A 379 2.16 -14.33 10.38
N ALA A 380 2.35 -13.59 9.31
CA ALA A 380 1.32 -13.37 8.30
C ALA A 380 1.87 -13.61 6.90
N VAL A 381 1.01 -14.17 6.06
CA VAL A 381 1.31 -14.47 4.66
C VAL A 381 0.15 -14.04 3.78
N THR A 382 0.45 -13.54 2.59
CA THR A 382 -0.52 -13.33 1.52
C THR A 382 -0.16 -14.25 0.36
N ARG A 383 -1.04 -15.20 -0.01
CA ARG A 383 -0.67 -16.22 -1.01
C ARG A 383 -0.69 -15.68 -2.44
N GLY A 384 -1.54 -14.70 -2.73
CA GLY A 384 -1.63 -14.07 -4.04
C GLY A 384 -0.54 -13.02 -4.23
N ARG A 385 -0.52 -12.02 -3.34
CA ARG A 385 0.49 -10.94 -3.37
C ARG A 385 1.90 -11.47 -3.04
N GLY A 386 2.00 -12.56 -2.27
CA GLY A 386 3.26 -13.25 -2.01
C GLY A 386 4.10 -12.60 -0.92
N THR A 387 3.48 -11.93 0.07
CA THR A 387 4.21 -11.36 1.21
C THR A 387 4.30 -12.37 2.36
N LEU A 388 5.42 -12.34 3.09
CA LEU A 388 5.62 -13.02 4.36
C LEU A 388 6.16 -12.01 5.37
N THR A 389 5.55 -11.96 6.55
CA THR A 389 6.08 -11.21 7.70
C THR A 389 6.24 -12.14 8.89
N VAL A 390 7.35 -11.99 9.60
CA VAL A 390 7.66 -12.73 10.83
C VAL A 390 8.18 -11.74 11.86
N ARG A 391 7.52 -11.67 13.02
CA ARG A 391 7.84 -10.66 14.03
C ARG A 391 7.76 -11.20 15.46
N THR A 392 8.29 -10.42 16.40
CA THR A 392 8.21 -10.71 17.84
C THR A 392 7.21 -9.80 18.57
N GLY A 393 6.80 -8.70 17.93
CA GLY A 393 5.78 -7.77 18.42
C GLY A 393 5.73 -6.49 17.57
N TRP A 394 5.18 -5.42 18.16
CA TRP A 394 4.95 -4.11 17.52
C TRP A 394 5.59 -2.94 18.29
N GLU A 395 6.30 -3.20 19.38
CA GLU A 395 7.05 -2.19 20.12
C GLU A 395 8.38 -1.87 19.42
N LYS A 396 8.93 -0.68 19.68
CA LYS A 396 10.13 -0.16 18.99
C LYS A 396 11.31 -1.12 18.92
N ASN A 397 11.51 -1.98 19.93
CA ASN A 397 12.67 -2.87 19.95
C ASN A 397 12.38 -4.29 19.43
N ASP A 398 11.13 -4.56 19.03
CA ASP A 398 10.76 -5.86 18.48
C ASP A 398 11.41 -6.08 17.12
N PHE A 399 11.62 -7.35 16.80
CA PHE A 399 12.07 -7.82 15.49
C PHE A 399 10.89 -7.91 14.51
N LEU A 400 11.13 -7.53 13.25
CA LEU A 400 10.29 -7.81 12.09
C LEU A 400 11.20 -8.17 10.90
N ALA A 401 10.92 -9.29 10.27
CA ALA A 401 11.45 -9.67 8.95
C ALA A 401 10.28 -9.71 7.97
N ALA A 402 10.45 -9.07 6.82
CA ALA A 402 9.46 -9.03 5.75
C ALA A 402 10.09 -9.46 4.43
N PHE A 403 9.29 -10.12 3.59
CA PHE A 403 9.68 -10.64 2.29
C PHE A 403 8.50 -10.54 1.34
N GLU A 404 8.74 -10.19 0.07
CA GLU A 404 7.69 -10.17 -0.96
C GLU A 404 8.17 -10.87 -2.23
N CYS A 405 7.38 -11.81 -2.73
CA CYS A 405 7.56 -12.43 -4.04
C CYS A 405 6.25 -13.05 -4.49
N GLY A 406 5.42 -12.32 -5.20
CA GLY A 406 4.18 -12.88 -5.72
C GLY A 406 3.69 -12.19 -6.97
N ARG A 407 2.41 -12.44 -7.25
CA ARG A 407 1.72 -11.90 -8.41
C ARG A 407 1.61 -10.39 -8.30
N ARG A 408 1.81 -9.70 -9.43
CA ARG A 408 1.45 -8.29 -9.58
C ARG A 408 0.28 -8.15 -10.54
N VAL A 409 -0.45 -7.04 -10.45
CA VAL A 409 -1.59 -6.77 -11.33
C VAL A 409 -1.23 -5.60 -12.25
N PHE A 410 -1.49 -5.74 -13.54
CA PHE A 410 -1.23 -4.65 -14.48
C PHE A 410 -2.01 -3.38 -14.10
N GLY A 411 -1.37 -2.22 -14.19
CA GLY A 411 -1.97 -0.94 -13.80
C GLY A 411 -1.80 -0.60 -12.32
N THR A 412 -1.21 -1.49 -11.53
CA THR A 412 -0.87 -1.22 -10.12
C THR A 412 0.54 -0.65 -9.99
N HIS A 413 0.83 -0.17 -8.79
CA HIS A 413 2.10 0.43 -8.39
C HIS A 413 3.24 -0.58 -8.13
N GLY A 414 3.45 -1.56 -9.02
CA GLY A 414 4.49 -2.60 -8.87
C GLY A 414 5.89 -2.09 -9.22
N GLN A 415 6.88 -2.38 -8.36
CA GLN A 415 8.31 -2.13 -8.61
C GLN A 415 9.04 -3.39 -9.13
N SER A 416 10.31 -3.26 -9.51
CA SER A 416 11.18 -4.39 -9.90
C SER A 416 11.88 -4.98 -8.67
N ASP A 417 11.07 -5.35 -7.69
CA ASP A 417 11.44 -5.69 -6.31
C ASP A 417 11.09 -7.15 -5.95
N VAL A 418 10.93 -8.04 -6.93
CA VAL A 418 10.46 -9.40 -6.69
C VAL A 418 11.51 -10.22 -5.93
N GLY A 419 11.19 -10.60 -4.69
CA GLY A 419 12.12 -11.27 -3.78
C GLY A 419 12.90 -10.32 -2.88
N HIS A 420 12.53 -9.03 -2.86
CA HIS A 420 13.00 -8.06 -1.88
C HIS A 420 12.65 -8.52 -0.45
N PHE A 421 13.50 -8.14 0.51
CA PHE A 421 13.26 -8.36 1.93
C PHE A 421 13.69 -7.17 2.78
N LEU A 422 13.07 -7.01 3.95
CA LEU A 422 13.39 -6.01 4.95
C LEU A 422 13.64 -6.67 6.31
N ILE A 423 14.57 -6.11 7.09
CA ILE A 423 14.82 -6.53 8.46
C ILE A 423 14.79 -5.30 9.37
N TYR A 424 13.85 -5.27 10.29
CA TYR A 424 13.82 -4.32 11.40
C TYR A 424 14.18 -5.04 12.69
N ALA A 425 15.12 -4.47 13.44
CA ALA A 425 15.46 -4.95 14.76
C ALA A 425 16.17 -3.85 15.55
N LYS A 426 16.13 -3.95 16.88
CA LYS A 426 16.84 -3.03 17.79
C LYS A 426 16.53 -1.54 17.51
N GLY A 427 15.27 -1.25 17.18
CA GLY A 427 14.82 0.13 16.95
C GLY A 427 15.05 0.69 15.55
N ARG A 428 15.59 -0.09 14.61
CA ARG A 428 16.05 0.40 13.30
C ARG A 428 15.73 -0.59 12.16
N CYS A 429 15.51 -0.07 10.95
CA CYS A 429 15.56 -0.88 9.73
C CYS A 429 17.03 -1.19 9.41
N LEU A 430 17.47 -2.44 9.61
CA LEU A 430 18.86 -2.85 9.39
C LEU A 430 19.10 -3.49 8.02
N ALA A 431 18.05 -3.91 7.32
CA ALA A 431 18.07 -4.06 5.86
C ALA A 431 16.89 -3.24 5.36
N ALA A 432 17.16 -2.07 4.80
CA ALA A 432 16.15 -1.06 4.45
C ALA A 432 15.73 -1.16 2.98
N ASP A 433 14.83 -0.28 2.56
CA ASP A 433 14.41 -0.11 1.16
C ASP A 433 14.53 1.37 0.77
N THR A 434 14.43 1.66 -0.53
CA THR A 434 14.58 2.99 -1.12
C THR A 434 13.25 3.75 -1.25
N GLY A 435 12.10 3.10 -1.06
CA GLY A 435 10.79 3.75 -0.92
C GLY A 435 10.08 4.03 -2.23
N TYR A 436 9.35 5.15 -2.29
CA TYR A 436 8.50 5.51 -3.42
C TYR A 436 9.33 5.89 -4.64
N SER A 437 8.93 5.33 -5.78
CA SER A 437 9.39 5.73 -7.10
C SER A 437 8.47 5.08 -8.11
N ASN A 438 8.22 5.75 -9.24
CA ASN A 438 7.40 5.24 -10.34
C ASN A 438 8.08 5.50 -11.69
N GLU A 439 9.39 5.30 -11.75
CA GLU A 439 10.22 5.65 -12.89
C GLU A 439 10.70 4.41 -13.64
N ALA A 440 10.33 4.28 -14.91
CA ALA A 440 10.79 3.21 -15.80
C ALA A 440 12.20 3.46 -16.37
N VAL A 441 13.15 3.76 -15.48
CA VAL A 441 14.53 4.12 -15.81
C VAL A 441 15.49 3.23 -15.01
N GLU A 442 16.37 2.49 -15.70
CA GLU A 442 17.44 1.71 -15.08
C GLU A 442 18.30 2.61 -14.18
N GLY A 443 18.63 2.13 -12.98
CA GLY A 443 19.33 2.94 -11.97
C GLY A 443 18.42 3.71 -11.00
N SER A 444 17.12 3.85 -11.30
CA SER A 444 16.18 4.53 -10.38
C SER A 444 15.81 3.64 -9.17
N PRO A 445 15.29 4.23 -8.08
CA PRO A 445 14.84 3.48 -6.90
C PRO A 445 13.72 2.47 -7.19
N HIS A 446 12.98 2.63 -8.30
CA HIS A 446 11.92 1.69 -8.72
C HIS A 446 12.46 0.36 -9.27
N GLN A 447 13.75 0.30 -9.62
CA GLN A 447 14.36 -0.86 -10.28
C GLN A 447 15.14 -1.71 -9.28
N SER A 448 15.51 -2.94 -9.65
CA SER A 448 16.13 -3.90 -8.73
C SER A 448 17.41 -3.41 -8.03
N ILE A 449 18.07 -2.38 -8.59
CA ILE A 449 19.23 -1.72 -7.95
C ILE A 449 18.87 -0.92 -6.68
N GLY A 450 17.60 -0.54 -6.52
CA GLY A 450 17.06 0.12 -5.33
C GLY A 450 16.52 -0.84 -4.27
N HIS A 451 16.75 -2.16 -4.42
CA HIS A 451 16.15 -3.19 -3.58
C HIS A 451 17.20 -4.22 -3.14
N ASN A 452 16.92 -4.93 -2.03
CA ASN A 452 17.78 -5.99 -1.49
C ASN A 452 17.72 -7.27 -2.35
N LEU A 453 18.30 -7.20 -3.55
CA LEU A 453 18.24 -8.21 -4.61
C LEU A 453 19.64 -8.60 -5.13
N VAL A 454 19.68 -9.43 -6.16
CA VAL A 454 20.90 -9.81 -6.89
C VAL A 454 20.83 -9.22 -8.30
N LEU A 455 21.88 -8.53 -8.71
CA LEU A 455 22.11 -8.14 -10.10
C LEU A 455 23.03 -9.16 -10.78
N VAL A 456 22.80 -9.43 -12.05
CA VAL A 456 23.64 -10.28 -12.90
C VAL A 456 24.13 -9.45 -14.08
N ASP A 457 25.45 -9.29 -14.19
CA ASP A 457 26.12 -8.38 -15.14
C ASP A 457 25.61 -6.93 -15.04
N GLY A 458 25.36 -6.48 -13.81
CA GLY A 458 24.85 -5.15 -13.53
C GLY A 458 23.36 -4.93 -13.85
N LYS A 459 22.62 -5.97 -14.24
CA LYS A 459 21.18 -5.91 -14.52
C LYS A 459 20.36 -6.73 -13.54
N GLY A 460 19.19 -6.22 -13.17
CA GLY A 460 18.22 -6.92 -12.34
C GLY A 460 17.07 -7.52 -13.16
N GLU A 461 15.89 -7.44 -12.57
CA GLU A 461 14.61 -7.78 -13.19
C GLU A 461 14.25 -6.80 -14.31
N VAL A 462 13.23 -7.15 -15.11
CA VAL A 462 12.72 -6.26 -16.15
C VAL A 462 12.32 -4.90 -15.59
N LEU A 463 12.61 -3.83 -16.33
CA LEU A 463 12.23 -2.49 -15.91
C LEU A 463 10.71 -2.33 -15.83
N THR A 464 10.23 -1.86 -14.67
CA THR A 464 8.82 -1.57 -14.37
C THR A 464 8.61 -0.06 -14.19
N GLY A 465 7.35 0.37 -14.01
CA GLY A 465 6.97 1.77 -13.85
C GLY A 465 5.82 2.19 -14.77
N ASN A 466 5.11 3.26 -14.41
CA ASN A 466 3.89 3.72 -15.10
C ASN A 466 2.84 2.59 -15.27
N GLY A 467 2.61 1.81 -14.21
CA GLY A 467 1.64 0.70 -14.19
C GLY A 467 2.13 -0.58 -14.88
N GLN A 468 3.34 -0.60 -15.43
CA GLN A 468 4.01 -1.83 -15.83
C GLN A 468 4.50 -2.56 -14.58
N VAL A 469 4.35 -3.88 -14.57
CA VAL A 469 4.72 -4.72 -13.43
C VAL A 469 5.55 -5.92 -13.88
N THR A 470 6.25 -6.52 -12.93
CA THR A 470 6.96 -7.79 -13.05
C THR A 470 6.56 -8.68 -11.88
N GLU A 471 6.52 -9.99 -12.07
CA GLU A 471 6.03 -10.91 -11.03
C GLU A 471 6.98 -12.07 -10.77
N GLY A 472 6.94 -12.56 -9.54
CA GLY A 472 7.54 -13.82 -9.14
C GLY A 472 6.50 -14.76 -8.57
N LYS A 473 6.99 -15.85 -7.99
CA LYS A 473 6.13 -16.87 -7.41
C LYS A 473 6.60 -17.24 -6.02
N LEU A 474 5.75 -17.00 -5.02
CA LEU A 474 5.85 -17.66 -3.72
C LEU A 474 5.49 -19.14 -3.93
N VAL A 475 6.51 -19.98 -4.09
CA VAL A 475 6.36 -21.40 -4.39
C VAL A 475 5.77 -22.16 -3.20
N GLN A 476 6.25 -21.84 -2.01
CA GLN A 476 5.76 -22.39 -0.75
C GLN A 476 6.25 -21.56 0.43
N TRP A 477 5.61 -21.74 1.58
CA TRP A 477 6.08 -21.26 2.86
C TRP A 477 5.64 -22.24 3.95
N GLU A 478 6.38 -22.29 5.05
CA GLU A 478 6.03 -23.13 6.19
C GLU A 478 6.51 -22.53 7.50
N GLN A 479 5.69 -22.66 8.54
CA GLN A 479 6.13 -22.51 9.93
C GLN A 479 6.57 -23.87 10.48
N ARG A 480 7.79 -23.92 11.01
CA ARG A 480 8.43 -25.09 11.61
C ARG A 480 8.68 -24.82 13.10
N LYS A 481 9.32 -25.75 13.82
CA LYS A 481 9.51 -25.63 15.28
C LYS A 481 10.48 -24.50 15.64
N THR A 482 11.52 -24.31 14.83
CA THR A 482 12.57 -23.33 15.13
C THR A 482 12.68 -22.21 14.10
N LEU A 483 11.92 -22.30 13.00
CA LEU A 483 12.01 -21.36 11.89
C LEU A 483 10.67 -21.15 11.20
N VAL A 484 10.61 -20.08 10.42
CA VAL A 484 9.59 -19.84 9.39
C VAL A 484 10.34 -19.61 8.09
N TRP A 485 9.88 -20.18 6.99
CA TRP A 485 10.54 -19.96 5.70
C TRP A 485 9.57 -19.82 4.54
N ALA A 486 10.04 -19.16 3.49
CA ALA A 486 9.39 -19.04 2.20
C ALA A 486 10.38 -19.37 1.08
N GLN A 487 9.90 -20.06 0.04
CA GLN A 487 10.63 -20.29 -1.21
C GLN A 487 10.02 -19.45 -2.32
N ALA A 488 10.88 -18.78 -3.07
CA ALA A 488 10.53 -17.94 -4.19
C ALA A 488 11.24 -18.33 -5.47
N ASP A 489 10.52 -18.19 -6.58
CA ASP A 489 11.03 -18.27 -7.95
C ASP A 489 10.89 -16.88 -8.60
N LEU A 490 12.04 -16.32 -8.96
CA LEU A 490 12.19 -14.98 -9.53
C LEU A 490 12.47 -15.06 -11.05
N THR A 491 12.56 -16.26 -11.62
CA THR A 491 13.05 -16.46 -13.00
C THR A 491 12.20 -15.70 -14.02
N GLY A 492 10.88 -15.66 -13.80
CA GLY A 492 9.94 -14.90 -14.63
C GLY A 492 10.23 -13.40 -14.66
N ALA A 493 10.58 -12.82 -13.51
CA ALA A 493 10.83 -11.39 -13.38
C ALA A 493 12.08 -10.92 -14.18
N PHE A 494 13.10 -11.76 -14.26
CA PHE A 494 14.31 -11.53 -15.06
C PHE A 494 14.10 -11.78 -16.56
N ALA A 495 13.29 -12.78 -16.91
CA ALA A 495 13.09 -13.19 -18.30
C ALA A 495 12.02 -12.38 -19.05
N GLN A 496 11.12 -11.69 -18.34
CA GLN A 496 10.06 -10.89 -18.94
C GLN A 496 10.63 -9.88 -19.95
N LYS A 497 9.97 -9.78 -21.11
CA LYS A 497 10.41 -8.95 -22.26
C LYS A 497 11.84 -9.26 -22.73
N ASN A 498 12.37 -10.46 -22.43
CA ASN A 498 13.74 -10.88 -22.73
C ASN A 498 14.81 -9.93 -22.17
N TYR A 499 14.54 -9.36 -20.98
CA TYR A 499 15.37 -8.30 -20.41
C TYR A 499 16.75 -8.79 -19.93
N ASN A 500 16.74 -9.77 -19.03
CA ASN A 500 17.94 -10.35 -18.45
C ASN A 500 17.71 -11.83 -18.08
N PRO A 501 17.33 -12.70 -19.04
CA PRO A 501 16.91 -14.06 -18.73
C PRO A 501 17.99 -14.86 -18.00
N LEU A 502 17.57 -15.53 -16.92
CA LEU A 502 18.40 -16.42 -16.12
C LEU A 502 17.88 -17.86 -16.26
N ALA A 503 18.78 -18.84 -16.25
CA ALA A 503 18.41 -20.26 -16.18
C ALA A 503 17.80 -20.63 -14.82
N VAL A 504 18.28 -20.00 -13.73
CA VAL A 504 17.75 -20.16 -12.38
C VAL A 504 17.81 -18.81 -11.66
N ALA A 505 16.72 -18.42 -11.02
CA ALA A 505 16.68 -17.34 -10.04
C ALA A 505 15.77 -17.76 -8.87
N GLN A 506 16.37 -18.33 -7.82
CA GLN A 506 15.66 -18.85 -6.65
C GLN A 506 16.16 -18.18 -5.38
N ARG A 507 15.23 -17.91 -4.47
CA ARG A 507 15.51 -17.41 -3.13
C ARG A 507 14.70 -18.19 -2.11
N SER A 508 15.32 -18.66 -1.04
CA SER A 508 14.62 -19.11 0.17
C SER A 508 14.90 -18.13 1.29
N PHE A 509 13.85 -17.49 1.80
CA PHE A 509 13.89 -16.56 2.92
C PHE A 509 13.57 -17.31 4.21
N ILE A 510 14.54 -17.43 5.11
CA ILE A 510 14.43 -18.27 6.32
C ILE A 510 14.61 -17.38 7.55
N VAL A 511 13.59 -17.31 8.38
CA VAL A 511 13.62 -16.60 9.66
C VAL A 511 13.78 -17.63 10.78
N LEU A 512 14.94 -17.61 11.41
CA LEU A 512 15.21 -18.40 12.60
C LEU A 512 14.55 -17.73 13.81
N THR A 513 13.55 -18.38 14.38
CA THR A 513 12.71 -17.82 15.46
C THR A 513 13.30 -18.08 16.85
N GLY A 514 12.97 -17.30 17.86
CA GLY A 514 13.48 -17.49 19.22
C GLY A 514 13.70 -16.16 19.93
N PRO A 515 14.42 -16.15 21.07
CA PRO A 515 14.70 -14.92 21.83
C PRO A 515 15.56 -13.91 21.07
N ASP A 516 16.37 -14.38 20.12
CA ASP A 516 17.28 -13.54 19.33
C ASP A 516 17.19 -13.95 17.85
N PRO A 517 16.08 -13.59 17.18
CA PRO A 517 15.79 -14.04 15.83
C PRO A 517 16.74 -13.41 14.81
N TYR A 518 17.02 -14.15 13.74
CA TYR A 518 17.84 -13.70 12.62
C TYR A 518 17.38 -14.31 11.30
N VAL A 519 17.90 -13.81 10.19
CA VAL A 519 17.50 -14.20 8.85
C VAL A 519 18.64 -14.91 8.14
N VAL A 520 18.30 -15.92 7.34
CA VAL A 520 19.19 -16.54 6.36
C VAL A 520 18.50 -16.46 5.00
N VAL A 521 19.23 -15.94 4.01
CA VAL A 521 18.80 -15.95 2.62
C VAL A 521 19.59 -17.03 1.89
N ALA A 522 18.91 -18.04 1.36
CA ALA A 522 19.52 -19.05 0.50
C ALA A 522 19.22 -18.72 -0.95
N ASP A 523 20.24 -18.33 -1.71
CA ASP A 523 20.09 -17.84 -3.08
C ASP A 523 20.73 -18.82 -4.08
N ALA A 524 20.08 -18.99 -5.23
CA ALA A 524 20.64 -19.63 -6.41
C ALA A 524 20.32 -18.81 -7.66
N PHE A 525 21.34 -18.15 -8.21
CA PHE A 525 21.25 -17.40 -9.46
C PHE A 525 22.24 -17.99 -10.47
N VAL A 526 21.73 -18.38 -11.63
CA VAL A 526 22.49 -18.95 -12.75
C VAL A 526 22.01 -18.29 -14.03
N LYS A 527 22.88 -17.49 -14.69
CA LYS A 527 22.54 -16.93 -16.01
C LYS A 527 22.55 -18.01 -17.08
N ASP A 528 23.72 -18.61 -17.28
CA ASP A 528 24.00 -19.67 -18.22
C ASP A 528 25.26 -20.45 -17.75
N ALA A 529 25.90 -21.22 -18.63
CA ALA A 529 27.08 -22.03 -18.28
C ALA A 529 28.41 -21.24 -18.14
N LYS A 530 28.44 -19.96 -18.51
CA LYS A 530 29.61 -19.08 -18.47
C LYS A 530 29.75 -18.40 -17.11
N GLU A 531 30.90 -17.78 -16.91
CA GLU A 531 31.14 -16.93 -15.74
C GLU A 531 30.57 -15.53 -15.96
N HIS A 532 29.97 -14.98 -14.91
CA HIS A 532 29.28 -13.70 -14.89
C HIS A 532 29.54 -13.00 -13.55
N ASP A 533 29.24 -11.71 -13.50
CA ASP A 533 29.28 -10.96 -12.25
C ASP A 533 27.92 -11.03 -11.56
N TYR A 534 27.90 -11.61 -10.36
CA TYR A 534 26.73 -11.64 -9.49
C TYR A 534 26.94 -10.65 -8.34
N THR A 535 26.12 -9.62 -8.26
CA THR A 535 26.19 -8.59 -7.22
C THR A 535 24.98 -8.67 -6.31
N TRP A 536 25.18 -9.08 -5.07
CA TRP A 536 24.16 -9.06 -4.02
C TRP A 536 24.12 -7.70 -3.32
N LEU A 537 22.92 -7.14 -3.14
CA LEU A 537 22.68 -5.78 -2.64
C LEU A 537 22.06 -5.78 -1.24
N LEU A 538 22.45 -4.81 -0.42
CA LEU A 538 21.72 -4.45 0.80
C LEU A 538 21.75 -2.95 1.09
N HIS A 539 20.58 -2.35 1.31
CA HIS A 539 20.41 -0.93 1.59
C HIS A 539 20.39 -0.63 3.09
N GLY A 540 21.08 0.42 3.50
CA GLY A 540 21.08 0.96 4.85
C GLY A 540 20.14 2.16 5.03
N ASN A 541 20.13 2.75 6.23
CA ASN A 541 19.46 4.04 6.46
C ASN A 541 20.39 5.20 6.11
N ALA A 542 19.86 6.39 5.82
CA ALA A 542 20.68 7.57 5.49
C ALA A 542 21.76 7.93 6.54
N ASP A 543 21.52 7.63 7.82
CA ASP A 543 22.43 7.88 8.95
C ASP A 543 23.32 6.67 9.32
N SER A 544 23.42 5.68 8.45
CA SER A 544 24.13 4.42 8.72
C SER A 544 25.45 4.29 7.96
N ASN A 545 26.22 3.24 8.27
CA ASN A 545 27.48 2.92 7.59
C ASN A 545 27.67 1.40 7.46
N PHE A 546 28.52 1.00 6.51
CA PHE A 546 28.99 -0.39 6.36
C PHE A 546 30.49 -0.49 6.64
N ASP A 547 30.84 -1.34 7.60
CA ASP A 547 32.21 -1.75 7.84
C ASP A 547 32.51 -3.04 7.07
N LEU A 548 33.49 -2.99 6.18
CA LEU A 548 33.79 -4.08 5.25
C LEU A 548 34.99 -4.89 5.76
N ALA A 549 34.85 -6.21 5.73
CA ALA A 549 35.94 -7.15 5.99
C ALA A 549 36.06 -8.13 4.81
N ARG A 550 37.02 -9.06 4.88
CA ARG A 550 37.34 -9.97 3.77
C ARG A 550 36.17 -10.88 3.40
N ASP A 551 35.42 -11.37 4.38
CA ASP A 551 34.40 -12.41 4.23
C ASP A 551 33.02 -11.98 4.75
N ARG A 552 32.89 -10.71 5.16
CA ARG A 552 31.68 -10.18 5.79
C ARG A 552 31.60 -8.66 5.69
N ALA A 553 30.42 -8.14 5.95
CA ALA A 553 30.19 -6.73 6.22
C ALA A 553 29.37 -6.56 7.49
N THR A 554 29.48 -5.41 8.15
CA THR A 554 28.64 -5.01 9.27
C THR A 554 27.94 -3.71 8.93
N HIS A 555 26.62 -3.70 8.91
CA HIS A 555 25.83 -2.48 8.82
C HIS A 555 25.54 -1.94 10.23
N THR A 556 25.90 -0.71 10.53
CA THR A 556 25.63 -0.07 11.83
C THR A 556 24.72 1.14 11.64
N SER A 557 23.63 1.22 12.40
CA SER A 557 22.67 2.32 12.37
C SER A 557 22.17 2.59 13.80
N GLY A 558 22.52 3.74 14.38
CA GLY A 558 22.24 4.03 15.79
C GLY A 558 22.79 2.94 16.73
N GLU A 559 21.94 2.41 17.60
CA GLU A 559 22.29 1.32 18.54
C GLU A 559 22.17 -0.09 17.92
N GLY A 560 21.67 -0.21 16.69
CA GLY A 560 21.51 -1.47 15.98
C GLY A 560 22.68 -1.75 15.05
N ALA A 561 23.02 -3.03 14.91
CA ALA A 561 23.95 -3.51 13.89
C ALA A 561 23.42 -4.79 13.24
N LEU A 562 23.75 -5.01 11.97
CA LEU A 562 23.46 -6.24 11.22
C LEU A 562 24.77 -6.80 10.68
N ASP A 563 25.13 -7.98 11.15
CA ASP A 563 26.23 -8.73 10.58
C ASP A 563 25.74 -9.46 9.32
N ILE A 564 26.51 -9.32 8.23
CA ILE A 564 26.19 -9.83 6.90
C ILE A 564 27.32 -10.77 6.48
N VAL A 565 27.05 -12.08 6.49
CA VAL A 565 28.06 -13.11 6.21
C VAL A 565 27.61 -14.01 5.07
N PRO A 566 28.02 -13.72 3.82
CA PRO A 566 27.76 -14.59 2.68
C PRO A 566 28.67 -15.83 2.70
N CYS A 567 28.06 -17.00 2.58
CA CYS A 567 28.70 -18.30 2.51
C CYS A 567 28.34 -18.96 1.17
N LEU A 568 29.20 -18.83 0.15
CA LEU A 568 28.96 -19.45 -1.16
C LEU A 568 29.42 -20.90 -1.20
N LEU A 569 28.72 -21.74 -1.95
CA LEU A 569 29.15 -23.12 -2.22
C LEU A 569 30.44 -23.13 -3.06
N ASP A 570 30.45 -22.33 -4.12
CA ASP A 570 31.57 -22.22 -5.05
C ASP A 570 32.74 -21.46 -4.41
N GLN A 571 33.97 -21.78 -4.80
CA GLN A 571 35.16 -21.11 -4.29
C GLN A 571 35.43 -19.81 -5.04
N GLY A 572 35.81 -18.77 -4.30
CA GLY A 572 36.28 -17.50 -4.83
C GLY A 572 36.15 -16.39 -3.78
N ALA A 573 36.73 -15.23 -4.09
CA ALA A 573 36.61 -14.06 -3.21
C ALA A 573 35.33 -13.29 -3.54
N ILE A 574 34.67 -12.77 -2.51
CA ILE A 574 33.59 -11.81 -2.66
C ILE A 574 34.20 -10.43 -2.48
N ALA A 575 34.03 -9.56 -3.48
CA ALA A 575 34.42 -8.17 -3.40
C ALA A 575 33.30 -7.38 -2.74
N PHE A 576 33.57 -6.76 -1.59
CA PHE A 576 32.64 -5.86 -0.93
C PHE A 576 32.96 -4.41 -1.27
N GLU A 577 31.93 -3.63 -1.59
CA GLU A 577 32.02 -2.18 -1.71
C GLU A 577 30.76 -1.52 -1.14
N THR A 578 30.90 -0.26 -0.74
CA THR A 578 29.78 0.58 -0.32
C THR A 578 29.62 1.72 -1.34
N LYS A 579 28.40 1.97 -1.77
CA LYS A 579 28.03 3.11 -2.61
C LYS A 579 26.95 3.95 -1.95
N THR A 580 26.92 5.24 -2.22
CA THR A 580 25.75 6.07 -1.92
C THR A 580 24.70 5.83 -2.99
N PHE A 581 23.47 5.53 -2.58
CA PHE A 581 22.34 5.35 -3.47
C PHE A 581 21.30 6.46 -3.21
N PRO A 582 20.83 7.17 -4.25
CA PRO A 582 19.83 8.22 -4.09
C PRO A 582 18.44 7.62 -3.86
N SER A 583 17.69 8.14 -2.90
CA SER A 583 16.27 7.84 -2.69
C SER A 583 15.50 9.13 -2.53
N HIS A 584 14.30 9.18 -3.09
CA HIS A 584 13.44 10.36 -3.01
C HIS A 584 12.95 10.62 -1.58
N ASP A 585 12.49 9.58 -0.86
CA ASP A 585 11.84 9.74 0.44
C ASP A 585 12.77 9.57 1.63
N PHE A 586 13.77 8.70 1.50
CA PHE A 586 14.69 8.38 2.60
C PHE A 586 16.02 9.12 2.48
N GLY A 587 16.20 9.88 1.39
CA GLY A 587 17.44 10.55 1.07
C GLY A 587 18.55 9.59 0.64
N ASP A 588 19.68 10.18 0.27
CA ASP A 588 20.89 9.43 -0.05
C ASP A 588 21.31 8.56 1.14
N HIS A 589 21.49 7.26 0.89
CA HIS A 589 21.83 6.28 1.92
C HIS A 589 22.88 5.29 1.38
N PRO A 590 23.63 4.61 2.27
CA PRO A 590 24.62 3.65 1.84
C PRO A 590 23.96 2.36 1.35
N MET A 591 24.53 1.78 0.30
CA MET A 591 24.18 0.51 -0.29
C MET A 591 25.44 -0.37 -0.34
N LEU A 592 25.37 -1.54 0.28
CA LEU A 592 26.38 -2.59 0.17
C LEU A 592 26.23 -3.32 -1.16
N ARG A 593 27.36 -3.57 -1.83
CA ARG A 593 27.45 -4.48 -2.98
C ARG A 593 28.46 -5.57 -2.64
N ALA A 594 28.01 -6.82 -2.64
CA ALA A 594 28.85 -8.00 -2.51
C ALA A 594 28.90 -8.72 -3.86
N THR A 595 30.02 -8.58 -4.58
CA THR A 595 30.16 -9.09 -5.94
C THR A 595 31.01 -10.35 -5.98
N PHE A 596 30.51 -11.38 -6.66
CA PHE A 596 31.22 -12.62 -6.94
C PHE A 596 31.26 -12.87 -8.45
N HIS A 597 32.45 -13.15 -8.97
CA HIS A 597 32.64 -13.57 -10.36
C HIS A 597 32.73 -15.10 -10.42
N GLY A 598 31.82 -15.72 -11.17
CA GLY A 598 31.80 -17.18 -11.32
C GLY A 598 30.60 -17.65 -12.12
N LYS A 599 30.33 -18.96 -12.14
CA LYS A 599 29.22 -19.52 -12.93
C LYS A 599 27.84 -19.26 -12.31
N ARG A 600 27.77 -19.09 -11.00
CA ARG A 600 26.53 -18.93 -10.25
C ARG A 600 26.76 -18.25 -8.91
N TRP A 601 25.76 -17.54 -8.42
CA TRP A 601 25.64 -17.21 -7.00
C TRP A 601 24.81 -18.29 -6.32
N LEU A 602 25.47 -19.22 -5.63
CA LEU A 602 24.80 -20.30 -4.90
C LEU A 602 25.32 -20.37 -3.48
N GLY A 603 24.47 -20.09 -2.49
CA GLY A 603 24.92 -20.09 -1.10
C GLY A 603 23.90 -19.60 -0.09
N LEU A 604 24.38 -19.38 1.13
CA LEU A 604 23.63 -18.89 2.28
C LEU A 604 24.22 -17.54 2.71
N THR A 605 23.40 -16.51 2.84
CA THR A 605 23.79 -15.24 3.48
C THR A 605 23.15 -15.16 4.85
N VAL A 606 23.97 -15.14 5.91
CA VAL A 606 23.53 -14.97 7.29
C VAL A 606 23.38 -13.49 7.59
N LEU A 607 22.21 -13.09 8.06
CA LEU A 607 21.82 -11.73 8.39
C LEU A 607 21.42 -11.67 9.87
N ALA A 608 22.38 -11.33 10.74
CA ALA A 608 22.25 -11.42 12.18
C ALA A 608 22.15 -10.04 12.85
N PRO A 609 20.96 -9.55 13.21
CA PRO A 609 20.80 -8.25 13.85
C PRO A 609 21.16 -8.33 15.33
N ARG A 610 21.92 -7.37 15.85
CA ARG A 610 22.38 -7.29 17.25
C ARG A 610 22.44 -5.83 17.71
N ARG A 611 22.69 -5.58 19.00
CA ARG A 611 23.10 -4.24 19.43
C ARG A 611 24.52 -3.99 18.92
N SER A 612 24.83 -2.74 18.57
CA SER A 612 26.15 -2.37 18.05
C SER A 612 27.28 -2.66 19.05
N ILE A 613 26.98 -2.61 20.35
CA ILE A 613 27.91 -2.93 21.44
C ILE A 613 28.14 -4.44 21.66
N GLU A 614 27.27 -5.30 21.13
CA GLU A 614 27.40 -6.75 21.27
C GLU A 614 28.44 -7.28 20.28
N PRO A 615 29.18 -8.35 20.62
CA PRO A 615 30.13 -8.96 19.69
C PRO A 615 29.42 -9.46 18.43
N GLY A 616 30.14 -9.42 17.31
CA GLY A 616 29.67 -9.94 16.03
C GLY A 616 29.34 -11.44 16.09
N VAL A 617 28.41 -11.87 15.24
CA VAL A 617 28.08 -13.28 15.07
C VAL A 617 29.29 -14.09 14.60
N ASP A 618 29.49 -15.25 15.22
CA ASP A 618 30.48 -16.21 14.75
C ASP A 618 29.84 -17.12 13.69
N VAL A 619 30.44 -17.16 12.51
CA VAL A 619 29.97 -17.94 11.37
C VAL A 619 31.16 -18.65 10.75
N LEU A 620 31.11 -19.98 10.75
CA LEU A 620 32.09 -20.84 10.11
C LEU A 620 31.50 -21.44 8.83
N ARG A 621 32.18 -21.23 7.70
CA ARG A 621 31.86 -21.83 6.40
C ARG A 621 32.74 -23.05 6.14
N GLU A 622 32.11 -24.17 5.80
CA GLU A 622 32.78 -25.41 5.39
C GLU A 622 32.12 -26.00 4.15
N ILE A 623 32.90 -26.68 3.30
CA ILE A 623 32.37 -27.52 2.21
C ILE A 623 32.62 -28.98 2.56
N LYS A 624 31.56 -29.78 2.70
CA LYS A 624 31.64 -31.20 3.07
C LYS A 624 30.86 -32.02 2.05
N GLY A 625 31.51 -32.96 1.38
CA GLY A 625 30.85 -33.85 0.42
C GLY A 625 30.19 -33.14 -0.77
N GLY A 626 30.64 -31.93 -1.14
CA GLY A 626 30.00 -31.11 -2.18
C GLY A 626 28.80 -30.29 -1.69
N GLU A 627 28.51 -30.31 -0.40
CA GLU A 627 27.49 -29.49 0.25
C GLU A 627 28.13 -28.32 1.00
N LEU A 628 27.39 -27.22 1.09
CA LEU A 628 27.78 -26.06 1.89
C LEU A 628 27.23 -26.24 3.30
N LEU A 629 28.09 -26.11 4.32
CA LEU A 629 27.72 -26.03 5.72
C LEU A 629 28.13 -24.66 6.28
N ALA A 630 27.16 -23.91 6.79
CA ALA A 630 27.40 -22.71 7.59
C ALA A 630 27.01 -22.98 9.04
N THR A 631 27.97 -22.87 9.96
CA THR A 631 27.73 -22.99 11.41
C THR A 631 27.66 -21.60 12.01
N VAL A 632 26.51 -21.23 12.56
CA VAL A 632 26.27 -19.94 13.23
C VAL A 632 26.26 -20.15 14.73
N THR A 633 27.12 -19.44 15.48
CA THR A 633 27.16 -19.51 16.94
C THR A 633 26.84 -18.14 17.54
N ARG A 634 25.77 -18.08 18.35
CA ARG A 634 25.32 -16.84 18.99
C ARG A 634 24.47 -17.11 20.22
N GLY A 635 24.71 -16.37 21.31
CA GLY A 635 23.82 -16.38 22.48
C GLY A 635 23.60 -17.75 23.11
N GLY A 636 24.60 -18.65 23.06
CA GLY A 636 24.46 -20.04 23.54
C GLY A 636 23.66 -20.98 22.63
N THR A 637 23.34 -20.53 21.41
CA THR A 637 22.74 -21.31 20.33
C THR A 637 23.80 -21.61 19.27
N LYS A 638 23.78 -22.82 18.73
CA LYS A 638 24.55 -23.23 17.56
C LYS A 638 23.59 -23.72 16.49
N ASP A 639 23.59 -23.08 15.33
CA ASP A 639 22.76 -23.43 14.18
C ASP A 639 23.65 -23.93 13.03
N GLU A 640 23.42 -25.16 12.59
CA GLU A 640 24.12 -25.77 11.45
C GLU A 640 23.19 -25.74 10.23
N LEU A 641 23.56 -24.94 9.24
CA LEU A 641 22.77 -24.66 8.03
C LEU A 641 23.44 -25.36 6.85
N THR A 642 22.78 -26.36 6.27
CA THR A 642 23.31 -27.12 5.13
C THR A 642 22.53 -26.78 3.86
N LEU A 643 23.25 -26.57 2.76
CA LEU A 643 22.69 -26.36 1.43
C LEU A 643 23.26 -27.40 0.45
N THR A 644 22.35 -28.11 -0.23
CA THR A 644 22.67 -29.08 -1.27
C THR A 644 22.24 -28.55 -2.63
N ALA A 645 23.18 -28.49 -3.58
CA ALA A 645 22.91 -28.05 -4.95
C ALA A 645 22.12 -29.11 -5.74
N GLY A 646 21.18 -28.67 -6.56
CA GLY A 646 20.48 -29.50 -7.53
C GLY A 646 21.23 -29.64 -8.87
N PRO A 647 20.86 -30.62 -9.71
CA PRO A 647 21.50 -30.85 -11.01
C PRO A 647 21.42 -29.67 -11.98
N SER A 648 20.36 -28.86 -11.87
CA SER A 648 20.14 -27.65 -12.69
C SER A 648 20.92 -26.42 -12.21
N GLY A 649 21.69 -26.54 -11.12
CA GLY A 649 22.40 -25.42 -10.49
C GLY A 649 21.59 -24.67 -9.43
N GLY A 650 20.30 -24.98 -9.27
CA GLY A 650 19.43 -24.46 -8.20
C GLY A 650 19.65 -25.13 -6.84
N ILE A 651 18.77 -24.82 -5.88
CA ILE A 651 18.80 -25.43 -4.54
C ILE A 651 17.92 -26.67 -4.54
N ALA A 652 18.46 -27.83 -4.12
CA ALA A 652 17.68 -29.06 -4.00
C ALA A 652 17.14 -29.27 -2.57
N MET A 653 17.97 -28.99 -1.58
CA MET A 653 17.65 -29.20 -0.16
C MET A 653 18.32 -28.14 0.69
N LEU A 654 17.61 -27.72 1.73
CA LEU A 654 18.17 -26.98 2.85
C LEU A 654 17.90 -27.77 4.13
N ARG A 655 18.85 -27.76 5.07
CA ARG A 655 18.68 -28.37 6.39
C ARG A 655 19.14 -27.41 7.46
N VAL A 656 18.33 -27.26 8.50
CA VAL A 656 18.66 -26.45 9.67
C VAL A 656 18.69 -27.35 10.89
N ALA A 657 19.85 -27.48 11.53
CA ALA A 657 20.00 -28.16 12.82
C ALA A 657 20.35 -27.16 13.92
N ARG A 658 19.37 -26.83 14.75
CA ARG A 658 19.50 -25.90 15.87
C ARG A 658 19.79 -26.63 17.16
N THR A 659 20.87 -26.25 17.84
CA THR A 659 21.26 -26.76 19.16
C THR A 659 21.21 -25.66 20.22
N VAL A 660 20.37 -25.85 21.24
CA VAL A 660 20.25 -24.94 22.39
C VAL A 660 20.46 -25.75 23.67
N LYS A 661 21.45 -25.37 24.48
CA LYS A 661 21.78 -26.07 25.75
C LYS A 661 21.89 -27.60 25.59
N GLY A 662 22.53 -28.04 24.50
CA GLY A 662 22.77 -29.46 24.19
C GLY A 662 21.57 -30.23 23.60
N LYS A 663 20.42 -29.60 23.38
CA LYS A 663 19.27 -30.20 22.69
C LYS A 663 19.21 -29.74 21.24
N THR A 664 19.15 -30.68 20.31
CA THR A 664 19.13 -30.40 18.87
C THR A 664 17.76 -30.66 18.24
N VAL A 665 17.29 -29.72 17.43
CA VAL A 665 16.14 -29.87 16.53
C VAL A 665 16.65 -29.72 15.10
N ALA A 666 16.45 -30.74 14.27
CA ALA A 666 16.82 -30.71 12.85
C ALA A 666 15.55 -30.67 11.98
N GLU A 667 15.55 -29.78 10.99
CA GLU A 667 14.42 -29.51 10.11
C GLU A 667 14.92 -29.50 8.66
N ASP A 668 14.45 -30.45 7.84
CA ASP A 668 14.77 -30.54 6.42
C ASP A 668 13.72 -29.75 5.61
N LEU A 669 14.18 -28.83 4.78
CA LEU A 669 13.36 -27.96 3.92
C LEU A 669 13.58 -28.39 2.47
N LYS A 670 12.59 -29.09 1.92
CA LYS A 670 12.65 -29.55 0.53
C LYS A 670 12.28 -28.39 -0.40
N VAL A 671 13.26 -27.92 -1.17
CA VAL A 671 13.07 -26.89 -2.19
C VAL A 671 12.40 -27.54 -3.41
N LYS A 672 11.34 -26.90 -3.92
CA LYS A 672 10.52 -27.40 -5.03
C LYS A 672 10.96 -26.88 -6.39
#